data_AF-A0A4P1RNV0-F1
#
_entry.id   AF-A0A4P1RNV0-F1
#
_cell.length_a   1.000
_cell.length_b   1.000
_cell.length_c   1.000
_cell.angle_alpha   90.00
_cell.angle_beta   90.00
_cell.angle_gamma   90.00
#
_symmetry.space_group_name_H-M   'P 1'
#
loop_
_entity.id
_entity.type
_entity.pdbx_description
1 polymer ?
#
loop_
_entity_poly.entity_id
_entity_poly.type
_entity_poly.pdbx_seq_one_letter_code
_entity_poly.pdbx_strand_id
1 'polypeptide(L)'
;MSSHGGGVPSAAESLPPSSGRSSEKLSLPSLQSKMKCDPEGYESELLLLRSQFQSSLELFREQAKMSFTSVSGFGFDSTVAKDLSDRVMILSHVTPFYPQHLADFPKQLADLLSDAARSLPSGLRCDLTRSLILLLNRKVIDIGETLSLFMELQTLGDKVLKKLAFDHVVHSIKRMNQKHKNEAKNRALQNVMFRDLNQEDEARAKIALVTLCELHRRKVWFDDRTANAICRASLHPAPRIMIAALSFLLDYEKIENDEDSDDSSSDDESASPQVVLNKHTIYKASHQGTTASKKKKKLKLQRAMRSLKKQQRRSSEKGTNSQYSPLNHLIDPQGFAESLLSRLQTCNERFEVKMMMLKLIARTAGLHRLILLKFYPFVQKYIQPHQRDVINLIAAVVQACHDMVPPDAVEPLFKQIVNQFVHDRSRPEAITVGLNAVREICMRMPLVTSEFSSSVKISVFNDLCLIEIYHATPMRAGLASMIGQPFDEKLMNEDLLQDLALYKKSHEKAVSVAARSLITLFREVCPSLLVKKDRGRPVDPTARPKAYGEVDVATDVIGAELLLENSSKKRKFSDFNDQLMAGDTSLRALKKMAGTTTVNSLPESTDGILSNEDFQRIKELKAKKEAERAMAQHGLSTSAGFKVRNSDELSTKRVDAATLEAHVRKKMSKDERLAMVKEGREDRGKYQARAAVKQKKTGGLSNKQKEHKKKMPLAAKRNKVTRTRIEKKKKNARAGKQFRGRKAWK
;
A
#
# COMPACT_ATOMS: atom_id res chain seq x y z
N MET A 1 59.43 -90.00 -5.46
CA MET A 1 58.63 -88.92 -4.86
C MET A 1 57.92 -88.20 -5.98
N SER A 2 56.62 -87.91 -5.78
CA SER A 2 55.64 -87.36 -6.71
C SER A 2 56.22 -86.38 -7.74
N SER A 3 56.11 -86.56 -9.06
CA SER A 3 55.02 -86.95 -9.97
C SER A 3 54.25 -85.76 -10.55
N HIS A 4 54.11 -85.81 -11.87
CA HIS A 4 53.16 -85.12 -12.75
C HIS A 4 53.55 -83.74 -13.31
N GLY A 5 54.36 -83.79 -14.38
CA GLY A 5 53.81 -83.80 -15.75
C GLY A 5 53.49 -82.43 -16.35
N GLY A 6 54.50 -81.83 -16.99
CA GLY A 6 54.33 -80.66 -17.86
C GLY A 6 53.83 -81.02 -19.25
N GLY A 7 53.02 -80.13 -19.82
CA GLY A 7 52.60 -80.10 -21.23
C GLY A 7 52.23 -78.67 -21.61
N VAL A 8 53.05 -78.07 -22.47
CA VAL A 8 53.07 -76.69 -22.97
C VAL A 8 52.04 -76.53 -24.12
N PRO A 9 51.58 -75.30 -24.46
CA PRO A 9 50.23 -75.02 -24.98
C PRO A 9 50.16 -74.86 -26.51
N SER A 10 48.94 -74.87 -27.07
CA SER A 10 48.64 -74.24 -28.36
C SER A 10 47.30 -73.51 -28.27
N ALA A 11 47.36 -72.23 -28.67
CA ALA A 11 46.29 -71.25 -28.61
C ALA A 11 45.10 -71.60 -29.51
N ALA A 12 43.90 -71.46 -28.95
CA ALA A 12 42.68 -71.15 -29.67
C ALA A 12 41.98 -70.05 -28.86
N GLU A 13 42.10 -68.82 -29.36
CA GLU A 13 41.49 -67.62 -28.79
C GLU A 13 39.98 -67.69 -29.07
N SER A 14 39.21 -68.16 -28.09
CA SER A 14 37.75 -68.12 -28.11
C SER A 14 37.28 -66.74 -27.64
N LEU A 15 36.61 -66.03 -28.55
CA LEU A 15 35.76 -64.88 -28.26
C LEU A 15 34.89 -65.16 -27.02
N PRO A 16 34.82 -64.27 -26.02
CA PRO A 16 33.88 -64.44 -24.93
C PRO A 16 32.45 -64.22 -25.45
N PRO A 17 31.48 -65.01 -24.95
CA PRO A 17 30.17 -65.16 -25.55
C PRO A 17 29.29 -63.95 -25.30
N SER A 18 28.43 -63.67 -26.29
CA SER A 18 27.27 -62.79 -26.21
C SER A 18 26.51 -62.95 -24.89
N SER A 19 26.52 -61.93 -24.04
CA SER A 19 25.61 -61.84 -22.89
C SER A 19 24.20 -61.47 -23.36
N GLY A 20 23.55 -62.42 -24.05
CA GLY A 20 22.09 -62.40 -24.20
C GLY A 20 21.46 -62.81 -22.88
N ARG A 21 21.18 -61.85 -22.00
CA ARG A 21 20.24 -62.10 -20.90
C ARG A 21 18.86 -62.29 -21.51
N SER A 22 18.18 -63.34 -21.07
CA SER A 22 16.90 -63.85 -21.58
C SER A 22 15.91 -62.75 -21.97
N SER A 23 15.43 -62.80 -23.21
CA SER A 23 14.31 -62.02 -23.74
C SER A 23 12.99 -62.45 -23.09
N GLU A 24 12.87 -62.32 -21.78
CA GLU A 24 11.56 -62.20 -21.15
C GLU A 24 10.95 -60.90 -21.66
N LYS A 25 9.71 -60.95 -22.18
CA LYS A 25 8.92 -59.77 -22.56
C LYS A 25 8.59 -58.97 -21.29
N LEU A 26 9.59 -58.29 -20.75
CA LEU A 26 9.47 -57.44 -19.57
C LEU A 26 8.53 -56.29 -19.90
N SER A 27 7.64 -55.97 -18.96
CA SER A 27 6.78 -54.80 -19.10
C SER A 27 7.66 -53.54 -19.27
N LEU A 28 7.18 -52.58 -20.06
CA LEU A 28 7.91 -51.33 -20.37
C LEU A 28 8.43 -50.60 -19.10
N PRO A 29 7.67 -50.49 -17.99
CA PRO A 29 8.18 -49.90 -16.75
C PRO A 29 9.27 -50.74 -16.07
N SER A 30 9.17 -52.08 -16.12
CA SER A 30 10.18 -52.97 -15.56
C SER A 30 11.49 -52.88 -16.34
N LEU A 31 11.41 -52.82 -17.66
CA LEU A 31 12.56 -52.60 -18.54
C LEU A 31 13.22 -51.24 -18.25
N GLN A 32 12.41 -50.17 -18.17
CA GLN A 32 12.89 -48.84 -17.81
C GLN A 32 13.65 -48.82 -16.47
N SER A 33 13.17 -49.53 -15.44
CA SER A 33 13.88 -49.60 -14.16
C SER A 33 15.22 -50.31 -14.27
N LYS A 34 15.28 -51.44 -15.01
CA LYS A 34 16.50 -52.21 -15.20
C LYS A 34 17.55 -51.44 -16.01
N MET A 35 17.12 -50.77 -17.09
CA MET A 35 17.99 -49.92 -17.92
C MET A 35 18.60 -48.72 -17.16
N LYS A 36 17.94 -48.25 -16.08
CA LYS A 36 18.49 -47.19 -15.21
C LYS A 36 19.51 -47.72 -14.21
N CYS A 37 19.36 -48.97 -13.76
CA CYS A 37 20.25 -49.59 -12.79
C CYS A 37 21.55 -50.09 -13.44
N ASP A 38 21.47 -50.58 -14.68
CA ASP A 38 22.59 -51.14 -15.44
C ASP A 38 22.57 -50.60 -16.87
N PRO A 39 23.20 -49.45 -17.16
CA PRO A 39 23.16 -48.86 -18.49
C PRO A 39 23.95 -49.66 -19.54
N GLU A 40 25.13 -50.17 -19.20
CA GLU A 40 25.99 -50.87 -20.16
C GLU A 40 25.40 -52.23 -20.57
N GLY A 41 24.74 -52.94 -19.65
CA GLY A 41 24.15 -54.25 -19.91
C GLY A 41 22.92 -54.25 -20.82
N TYR A 42 22.26 -53.10 -21.02
CA TYR A 42 20.99 -52.99 -21.79
C TYR A 42 21.10 -52.10 -23.04
N GLU A 43 22.30 -51.93 -23.59
CA GLU A 43 22.54 -51.14 -24.80
C GLU A 43 21.82 -51.75 -26.03
N SER A 44 21.78 -53.07 -26.14
CA SER A 44 21.11 -53.77 -27.25
C SER A 44 19.60 -53.50 -27.26
N GLU A 45 18.97 -53.52 -26.08
CA GLU A 45 17.57 -53.18 -25.89
C GLU A 45 17.29 -51.71 -26.17
N LEU A 46 18.22 -50.80 -25.84
CA LEU A 46 18.12 -49.39 -26.19
C LEU A 46 18.10 -49.19 -27.71
N LEU A 47 19.01 -49.84 -28.44
CA LEU A 47 19.07 -49.76 -29.90
C LEU A 47 17.78 -50.29 -30.53
N LEU A 48 17.24 -51.39 -29.99
CA LEU A 48 15.94 -51.91 -30.41
C LEU A 48 14.80 -50.91 -30.16
N LEU A 49 14.75 -50.29 -28.98
CA LEU A 49 13.75 -49.26 -28.66
C LEU A 49 13.87 -48.03 -29.56
N ARG A 50 15.10 -47.62 -29.89
CA ARG A 50 15.36 -46.49 -30.82
C ARG A 50 14.92 -46.83 -32.24
N SER A 51 15.24 -48.02 -32.74
CA SER A 51 14.80 -48.51 -34.06
C SER A 51 13.27 -48.61 -34.16
N GLN A 52 12.62 -49.12 -33.11
CA GLN A 52 11.16 -49.16 -33.02
C GLN A 52 10.55 -47.75 -33.01
N PHE A 53 11.12 -46.82 -32.23
CA PHE A 53 10.68 -45.43 -32.23
C PHE A 53 10.79 -44.77 -33.61
N GLN A 54 11.92 -44.95 -34.32
CA GLN A 54 12.11 -44.43 -35.67
C GLN A 54 11.08 -45.02 -36.64
N SER A 55 10.87 -46.33 -36.59
CA SER A 55 9.88 -47.02 -37.42
C SER A 55 8.45 -46.49 -37.15
N SER A 56 8.07 -46.34 -35.88
CA SER A 56 6.77 -45.76 -35.51
C SER A 56 6.62 -44.31 -35.95
N LEU A 57 7.70 -43.52 -35.89
CA LEU A 57 7.70 -42.11 -36.29
C LEU A 57 7.59 -41.97 -37.83
N GLU A 58 8.27 -42.82 -38.59
CA GLU A 58 8.14 -42.87 -40.06
C GLU A 58 6.74 -43.30 -40.49
N LEU A 59 6.21 -44.38 -39.91
CA LEU A 59 4.83 -44.82 -40.14
C LEU A 59 3.83 -43.69 -39.86
N PHE A 60 4.04 -42.96 -38.76
CA PHE A 60 3.18 -41.83 -38.41
C PHE A 60 3.29 -40.68 -39.42
N ARG A 61 4.50 -40.33 -39.86
CA ARG A 61 4.73 -39.30 -40.89
C ARG A 61 4.07 -39.67 -42.21
N GLU A 62 4.16 -40.93 -42.64
CA GLU A 62 3.51 -41.42 -43.84
C GLU A 62 1.98 -41.44 -43.70
N GLN A 63 1.44 -41.87 -42.55
CA GLN A 63 0.00 -41.77 -42.27
C GLN A 63 -0.50 -40.32 -42.30
N ALA A 64 0.28 -39.37 -41.78
CA ALA A 64 -0.05 -37.95 -41.83
C ALA A 64 -0.05 -37.39 -43.26
N LYS A 65 0.83 -37.86 -44.14
CA LYS A 65 0.82 -37.50 -45.57
C LYS A 65 -0.39 -38.11 -46.30
N MET A 66 -0.71 -39.38 -46.02
CA MET A 66 -1.83 -40.09 -46.66
C MET A 66 -3.19 -39.61 -46.18
N SER A 67 -3.30 -39.14 -44.94
CA SER A 67 -4.51 -38.55 -44.36
C SER A 67 -5.06 -37.35 -45.14
N PHE A 68 -4.25 -36.70 -45.99
CA PHE A 68 -4.72 -35.61 -46.87
C PHE A 68 -5.49 -36.13 -48.10
N THR A 69 -5.39 -37.41 -48.43
CA THR A 69 -5.94 -37.99 -49.68
C THR A 69 -7.28 -38.73 -49.51
N SER A 70 -7.69 -39.01 -48.27
CA SER A 70 -8.89 -39.80 -47.98
C SER A 70 -10.06 -38.91 -47.55
N VAL A 71 -11.10 -38.81 -48.39
CA VAL A 71 -12.37 -38.09 -48.13
C VAL A 71 -13.19 -38.72 -46.98
N SER A 72 -12.78 -39.87 -46.45
CA SER A 72 -13.45 -40.58 -45.35
C SER A 72 -12.73 -40.40 -44.01
N GLY A 73 -13.34 -39.62 -43.11
CA GLY A 73 -12.83 -39.29 -41.77
C GLY A 73 -12.71 -40.47 -40.78
N PHE A 74 -11.88 -41.46 -41.07
CA PHE A 74 -11.33 -42.36 -40.06
C PHE A 74 -10.13 -41.67 -39.40
N GLY A 75 -10.26 -41.38 -38.10
CA GLY A 75 -9.17 -40.79 -37.32
C GLY A 75 -7.94 -41.70 -37.27
N PHE A 76 -6.77 -41.12 -36.95
CA PHE A 76 -5.52 -41.84 -36.72
C PHE A 76 -5.74 -43.12 -35.90
N ASP A 77 -5.06 -44.19 -36.30
CA ASP A 77 -5.13 -45.47 -35.59
C ASP A 77 -4.60 -45.28 -34.16
N SER A 78 -5.50 -45.35 -33.18
CA SER A 78 -5.22 -44.99 -31.78
C SER A 78 -4.14 -45.88 -31.15
N THR A 79 -3.91 -47.06 -31.72
CA THR A 79 -2.89 -48.04 -31.33
C THR A 79 -1.50 -47.54 -31.67
N VAL A 80 -1.25 -47.13 -32.91
CA VAL A 80 0.04 -46.58 -33.39
C VAL A 80 0.44 -45.33 -32.59
N ALA A 81 -0.53 -44.45 -32.32
CA ALA A 81 -0.31 -43.27 -31.50
C ALA A 81 0.08 -43.62 -30.05
N LYS A 82 -0.52 -44.66 -29.47
CA LYS A 82 -0.19 -45.13 -28.12
C LYS A 82 1.19 -45.78 -28.07
N ASP A 83 1.51 -46.61 -29.04
CA ASP A 83 2.83 -47.27 -29.12
C ASP A 83 3.95 -46.23 -29.26
N LEU A 84 3.76 -45.22 -30.11
CA LEU A 84 4.70 -44.10 -30.23
C LEU A 84 4.84 -43.33 -28.90
N SER A 85 3.72 -43.05 -28.22
CA SER A 85 3.73 -42.39 -26.91
C SER A 85 4.52 -43.18 -25.86
N ASP A 86 4.27 -44.48 -25.75
CA ASP A 86 4.92 -45.36 -24.79
C ASP A 86 6.44 -45.43 -25.04
N ARG A 87 6.86 -45.50 -26.32
CA ARG A 87 8.28 -45.50 -26.70
C ARG A 87 8.96 -44.16 -26.39
N VAL A 88 8.32 -43.04 -26.73
CA VAL A 88 8.84 -41.69 -26.41
C VAL A 88 8.98 -41.50 -24.90
N MET A 89 8.02 -41.99 -24.11
CA MET A 89 8.06 -41.87 -22.66
C MET A 89 9.26 -42.62 -22.07
N ILE A 90 9.50 -43.87 -22.46
CA ILE A 90 10.66 -44.64 -21.98
C ILE A 90 11.96 -43.98 -22.43
N LEU A 91 12.10 -43.64 -23.72
CA LEU A 91 13.29 -42.99 -24.27
C LEU A 91 13.61 -41.69 -23.52
N SER A 92 12.61 -40.86 -23.23
CA SER A 92 12.78 -39.62 -22.44
C SER A 92 13.27 -39.88 -21.02
N HIS A 93 12.86 -41.01 -20.42
CA HIS A 93 13.31 -41.40 -19.10
C HIS A 93 14.73 -41.97 -19.06
N VAL A 94 15.18 -42.65 -20.12
CA VAL A 94 16.53 -43.24 -20.20
C VAL A 94 17.56 -42.30 -20.80
N THR A 95 17.15 -41.24 -21.53
CA THR A 95 18.05 -40.27 -22.20
C THR A 95 19.25 -39.81 -21.36
N PRO A 96 19.12 -39.45 -20.06
CA PRO A 96 20.27 -38.98 -19.27
C PRO A 96 21.34 -40.05 -19.02
N PHE A 97 20.98 -41.33 -19.10
CA PHE A 97 21.88 -42.45 -18.86
C PHE A 97 22.63 -42.88 -20.13
N TYR A 98 22.16 -42.44 -21.31
CA TYR A 98 22.73 -42.79 -22.61
C TYR A 98 22.95 -41.54 -23.49
N PRO A 99 23.81 -40.59 -23.06
CA PRO A 99 23.97 -39.30 -23.74
C PRO A 99 24.53 -39.43 -25.16
N GLN A 100 25.36 -40.46 -25.44
CA GLN A 100 25.95 -40.66 -26.76
C GLN A 100 24.93 -41.17 -27.78
N HIS A 101 24.08 -42.13 -27.40
CA HIS A 101 23.10 -42.73 -28.31
C HIS A 101 21.84 -41.89 -28.52
N LEU A 102 21.47 -41.04 -27.54
CA LEU A 102 20.21 -40.28 -27.57
C LEU A 102 20.40 -38.76 -27.70
N ALA A 103 21.54 -38.29 -28.22
CA ALA A 103 21.79 -36.86 -28.42
C ALA A 103 20.78 -36.17 -29.36
N ASP A 104 20.34 -36.86 -30.42
CA ASP A 104 19.42 -36.30 -31.43
C ASP A 104 17.94 -36.43 -31.05
N PHE A 105 17.62 -37.33 -30.11
CA PHE A 105 16.25 -37.64 -29.73
C PHE A 105 15.44 -36.41 -29.26
N PRO A 106 15.98 -35.50 -28.42
CA PRO A 106 15.27 -34.30 -28.02
C PRO A 106 14.92 -33.37 -29.19
N LYS A 107 15.80 -33.25 -30.19
CA LYS A 107 15.56 -32.45 -31.39
C LYS A 107 14.46 -33.06 -32.25
N GLN A 108 14.52 -34.38 -32.48
CA GLN A 108 13.49 -35.11 -33.23
C GLN A 108 12.09 -34.95 -32.60
N LEU A 109 12.02 -34.92 -31.27
CA LEU A 109 10.77 -34.68 -30.54
C LEU A 109 10.25 -33.25 -30.73
N ALA A 110 11.15 -32.26 -30.68
CA ALA A 110 10.81 -30.85 -30.90
C ALA A 110 10.36 -30.60 -32.35
N ASP A 111 11.03 -31.20 -33.33
CA ASP A 111 10.68 -31.09 -34.75
C ASP A 111 9.33 -31.75 -35.02
N LEU A 112 9.07 -32.95 -34.46
CA LEU A 112 7.77 -33.61 -34.58
C LEU A 112 6.63 -32.75 -34.01
N LEU A 113 6.84 -32.12 -32.86
CA LEU A 113 5.86 -31.22 -32.27
C LEU A 113 5.70 -29.91 -33.06
N SER A 114 6.75 -29.41 -33.72
CA SER A 114 6.68 -28.19 -34.52
C SER A 114 5.93 -28.44 -35.84
N ASP A 115 6.26 -29.52 -36.54
CA ASP A 115 5.71 -29.81 -37.87
C ASP A 115 4.29 -30.39 -37.81
N ALA A 116 4.02 -31.27 -36.83
CA ALA A 116 2.79 -32.07 -36.77
C ALA A 116 1.85 -31.69 -35.61
N ALA A 117 2.10 -30.60 -34.87
CA ALA A 117 1.30 -30.17 -33.71
C ALA A 117 -0.22 -30.10 -33.94
N ARG A 118 -0.64 -29.76 -35.16
CA ARG A 118 -2.06 -29.61 -35.53
C ARG A 118 -2.72 -30.93 -35.95
N SER A 119 -1.96 -31.85 -36.54
CA SER A 119 -2.46 -33.15 -37.01
C SER A 119 -2.41 -34.23 -35.93
N LEU A 120 -1.55 -34.08 -34.92
CA LEU A 120 -1.41 -35.04 -33.83
C LEU A 120 -2.67 -35.14 -32.95
N PRO A 121 -3.09 -36.35 -32.55
CA PRO A 121 -4.15 -36.56 -31.55
C PRO A 121 -3.84 -35.86 -30.21
N SER A 122 -4.89 -35.39 -29.51
CA SER A 122 -4.75 -34.70 -28.21
C SER A 122 -3.93 -35.46 -27.17
N GLY A 123 -4.18 -36.75 -27.01
CA GLY A 123 -3.46 -37.62 -26.08
C GLY A 123 -1.96 -37.66 -26.38
N LEU A 124 -1.60 -37.96 -27.64
CA LEU A 124 -0.22 -38.03 -28.08
C LEU A 124 0.49 -36.68 -27.92
N ARG A 125 -0.14 -35.56 -28.29
CA ARG A 125 0.45 -34.21 -28.08
C ARG A 125 0.80 -33.95 -26.62
N CYS A 126 -0.10 -34.31 -25.70
CA CYS A 126 0.14 -34.15 -24.28
C CYS A 126 1.33 -35.01 -23.81
N ASP A 127 1.42 -36.26 -24.26
CA ASP A 127 2.50 -37.17 -23.87
C ASP A 127 3.85 -36.75 -24.43
N LEU A 128 3.91 -36.39 -25.72
CA LEU A 128 5.13 -35.84 -26.35
C LEU A 128 5.59 -34.57 -25.61
N THR A 129 4.65 -33.68 -25.26
CA THR A 129 4.98 -32.45 -24.51
C THR A 129 5.46 -32.78 -23.09
N ARG A 130 4.87 -33.76 -22.39
CA ARG A 130 5.35 -34.23 -21.07
C ARG A 130 6.76 -34.80 -21.15
N SER A 131 7.05 -35.61 -22.16
CA SER A 131 8.38 -36.17 -22.40
C SER A 131 9.41 -35.08 -22.68
N LEU A 132 9.07 -34.06 -23.47
CA LEU A 132 9.95 -32.92 -23.72
C LEU A 132 10.21 -32.11 -22.43
N ILE A 133 9.16 -31.86 -21.64
CA ILE A 133 9.28 -31.20 -20.33
C ILE A 133 10.17 -31.99 -19.37
N LEU A 134 10.09 -33.32 -19.36
CA LEU A 134 10.95 -34.17 -18.54
C LEU A 134 12.43 -33.99 -18.91
N LEU A 135 12.76 -33.91 -20.20
CA LEU A 135 14.12 -33.67 -20.70
C LEU A 135 14.64 -32.28 -20.31
N LEU A 136 13.78 -31.26 -20.38
CA LEU A 136 14.09 -29.88 -19.95
C LEU A 136 14.32 -29.79 -18.43
N ASN A 137 13.49 -30.46 -17.63
CA ASN A 137 13.67 -30.52 -16.18
C ASN A 137 15.00 -31.16 -15.77
N ARG A 138 15.54 -32.06 -16.60
CA ARG A 138 16.83 -32.73 -16.43
C ARG A 138 18.00 -31.96 -17.04
N LYS A 139 17.74 -30.77 -17.61
CA LYS A 139 18.73 -29.89 -18.26
C LYS A 139 19.45 -30.49 -19.47
N VAL A 140 18.79 -31.40 -20.20
CA VAL A 140 19.31 -31.92 -21.47
C VAL A 140 19.17 -30.87 -22.59
N ILE A 141 18.13 -30.03 -22.52
CA ILE A 141 17.84 -28.93 -23.45
C ILE A 141 17.67 -27.64 -22.63
N ASP A 142 17.97 -26.48 -23.22
CA ASP A 142 17.66 -25.19 -22.61
C ASP A 142 16.26 -24.69 -23.02
N ILE A 143 15.61 -23.95 -22.13
CA ILE A 143 14.29 -23.36 -22.43
C ILE A 143 14.37 -22.31 -23.55
N GLY A 144 15.53 -21.68 -23.75
CA GLY A 144 15.75 -20.69 -24.81
C GLY A 144 15.44 -21.21 -26.21
N GLU A 145 15.79 -22.46 -26.49
CA GLU A 145 15.59 -23.09 -27.80
C GLU A 145 14.13 -23.56 -28.00
N THR A 146 13.46 -23.94 -26.91
CA THR A 146 12.12 -24.55 -26.94
C THR A 146 10.99 -23.58 -26.62
N LEU A 147 11.28 -22.36 -26.17
CA LEU A 147 10.27 -21.38 -25.78
C LEU A 147 9.27 -21.10 -26.92
N SER A 148 9.77 -20.87 -28.13
CA SER A 148 8.92 -20.59 -29.30
C SER A 148 7.92 -21.72 -29.57
N LEU A 149 8.35 -22.98 -29.40
CA LEU A 149 7.50 -24.16 -29.54
C LEU A 149 6.43 -24.20 -28.44
N PHE A 150 6.79 -23.99 -27.16
CA PHE A 150 5.80 -23.97 -26.08
C PHE A 150 4.78 -22.82 -26.23
N MET A 151 5.18 -21.69 -26.82
CA MET A 151 4.26 -20.60 -27.14
C MET A 151 3.29 -21.00 -28.25
N GLU A 152 3.77 -21.71 -29.28
CA GLU A 152 2.93 -22.24 -30.34
C GLU A 152 1.96 -23.32 -29.82
N LEU A 153 2.41 -24.25 -28.98
CA LEU A 153 1.57 -25.30 -28.40
C LEU A 153 0.39 -24.73 -27.58
N GLN A 154 0.55 -23.55 -26.98
CA GLN A 154 -0.52 -22.87 -26.24
C GLN A 154 -1.61 -22.29 -27.16
N THR A 155 -1.36 -22.13 -28.46
CA THR A 155 -2.39 -21.67 -29.42
C THR A 155 -3.41 -22.78 -29.71
N LEU A 156 -2.98 -24.04 -29.69
CA LEU A 156 -3.77 -25.22 -30.04
C LEU A 156 -4.96 -25.42 -29.10
N GLY A 157 -6.16 -25.70 -29.63
CA GLY A 157 -7.44 -25.71 -28.90
C GLY A 157 -7.59 -26.69 -27.70
N ASP A 158 -6.59 -27.49 -27.35
CA ASP A 158 -6.66 -28.44 -26.24
C ASP A 158 -6.35 -27.77 -24.88
N LYS A 159 -7.34 -27.75 -23.99
CA LYS A 159 -7.23 -27.13 -22.66
C LYS A 159 -6.13 -27.76 -21.80
N VAL A 160 -5.93 -29.08 -21.89
CA VAL A 160 -4.94 -29.79 -21.06
C VAL A 160 -3.53 -29.43 -21.52
N LEU A 161 -3.31 -29.44 -22.84
CA LEU A 161 -2.04 -29.07 -23.45
C LEU A 161 -1.69 -27.60 -23.17
N LYS A 162 -2.66 -26.68 -23.33
CA LYS A 162 -2.46 -25.25 -23.03
C LYS A 162 -1.98 -25.04 -21.60
N LYS A 163 -2.68 -25.65 -20.63
CA LYS A 163 -2.32 -25.55 -19.21
C LYS A 163 -0.93 -26.12 -18.95
N LEU A 164 -0.64 -27.28 -19.50
CA LEU A 164 0.63 -27.97 -19.31
C LEU A 164 1.83 -27.18 -19.88
N ALA A 165 1.69 -26.63 -21.09
CA ALA A 165 2.71 -25.77 -21.71
C ALA A 165 2.87 -24.44 -20.95
N PHE A 166 1.77 -23.79 -20.56
CA PHE A 166 1.80 -22.55 -19.78
C PHE A 166 2.48 -22.74 -18.42
N ASP A 167 2.03 -23.75 -17.66
CA ASP A 167 2.58 -24.06 -16.35
C ASP A 167 4.08 -24.36 -16.47
N HIS A 168 4.50 -25.13 -17.48
CA HIS A 168 5.91 -25.40 -17.69
C HIS A 168 6.73 -24.14 -17.96
N VAL A 169 6.29 -23.25 -18.86
CA VAL A 169 7.02 -22.00 -19.16
C VAL A 169 7.20 -21.17 -17.90
N VAL A 170 6.12 -20.96 -17.12
CA VAL A 170 6.17 -20.17 -15.89
C VAL A 170 7.06 -20.81 -14.83
N HIS A 171 6.92 -22.12 -14.58
CA HIS A 171 7.73 -22.83 -13.58
C HIS A 171 9.20 -22.92 -13.98
N SER A 172 9.51 -23.12 -15.26
CA SER A 172 10.89 -23.20 -15.75
C SER A 172 11.61 -21.86 -15.63
N ILE A 173 10.95 -20.75 -15.97
CA ILE A 173 11.49 -19.39 -15.77
C ILE A 173 11.64 -19.08 -14.28
N LYS A 174 10.66 -19.44 -13.44
CA LYS A 174 10.74 -19.28 -11.98
C LYS A 174 11.91 -20.08 -11.39
N ARG A 175 12.07 -21.35 -11.77
CA ARG A 175 13.16 -22.23 -11.29
C ARG A 175 14.52 -21.70 -11.73
N MET A 176 14.63 -21.17 -12.95
CA MET A 176 15.87 -20.55 -13.44
C MET A 176 16.29 -19.35 -12.58
N ASN A 177 15.32 -18.57 -12.09
CA ASN A 177 15.55 -17.37 -11.29
C ASN A 177 15.47 -17.61 -9.76
N GLN A 178 15.38 -18.86 -9.30
CA GLN A 178 15.17 -19.18 -7.88
C GLN A 178 16.39 -18.85 -7.00
N LYS A 179 17.61 -19.02 -7.54
CA LYS A 179 18.86 -18.72 -6.80
C LYS A 179 19.39 -17.32 -7.08
N HIS A 180 19.45 -16.94 -8.35
CA HIS A 180 19.94 -15.66 -8.83
C HIS A 180 19.20 -15.28 -10.12
N LYS A 181 18.98 -13.97 -10.34
CA LYS A 181 18.34 -13.47 -11.56
C LYS A 181 19.29 -13.59 -12.75
N ASN A 182 19.02 -14.52 -13.66
CA ASN A 182 19.89 -14.76 -14.81
C ASN A 182 19.54 -13.83 -15.97
N GLU A 183 19.98 -12.57 -15.89
CA GLU A 183 19.55 -11.49 -16.80
C GLU A 183 19.81 -11.77 -18.28
N ALA A 184 20.93 -12.38 -18.65
CA ALA A 184 21.25 -12.69 -20.05
C ALA A 184 20.21 -13.65 -20.66
N LYS A 185 19.88 -14.74 -19.95
CA LYS A 185 18.85 -15.69 -20.38
C LYS A 185 17.45 -15.07 -20.34
N ASN A 186 17.12 -14.32 -19.29
CA ASN A 186 15.85 -13.60 -19.20
C ASN A 186 15.67 -12.64 -20.39
N ARG A 187 16.72 -11.90 -20.76
CA ARG A 187 16.71 -10.97 -21.90
C ARG A 187 16.45 -11.67 -23.22
N ALA A 188 17.05 -12.84 -23.45
CA ALA A 188 16.78 -13.65 -24.62
C ALA A 188 15.32 -14.13 -24.67
N LEU A 189 14.80 -14.65 -23.55
CA LEU A 189 13.41 -15.13 -23.45
C LEU A 189 12.38 -13.98 -23.59
N GLN A 190 12.66 -12.84 -22.97
CA GLN A 190 11.84 -11.62 -23.10
C GLN A 190 11.77 -11.15 -24.55
N ASN A 191 12.90 -11.14 -25.28
CA ASN A 191 12.91 -10.72 -26.68
C ASN A 191 12.00 -11.63 -27.55
N VAL A 192 11.96 -12.93 -27.28
CA VAL A 192 11.02 -13.86 -27.95
C VAL A 192 9.58 -13.51 -27.61
N MET A 193 9.26 -13.29 -26.33
CA MET A 193 7.90 -12.92 -25.88
C MET A 193 7.43 -11.58 -26.44
N PHE A 194 8.31 -10.57 -26.48
CA PHE A 194 7.99 -9.24 -27.02
C PHE A 194 7.80 -9.27 -28.53
N ARG A 195 8.58 -10.09 -29.25
CA ARG A 195 8.36 -10.33 -30.66
C ARG A 195 6.99 -10.95 -30.89
N ASP A 196 6.64 -11.98 -30.10
CA ASP A 196 5.36 -12.69 -30.22
C ASP A 196 4.16 -11.82 -29.80
N LEU A 197 4.34 -10.87 -28.87
CA LEU A 197 3.31 -9.90 -28.47
C LEU A 197 3.01 -8.85 -29.56
N ASN A 198 4.01 -8.47 -30.36
CA ASN A 198 3.87 -7.48 -31.42
C ASN A 198 3.43 -8.09 -32.78
N GLN A 199 3.30 -9.41 -32.87
CA GLN A 199 2.83 -10.09 -34.07
C GLN A 199 1.33 -9.86 -34.30
N GLU A 200 0.91 -9.89 -35.56
CA GLU A 200 -0.49 -9.71 -35.96
C GLU A 200 -1.41 -10.89 -35.53
N ASP A 201 -0.83 -12.05 -35.22
CA ASP A 201 -1.59 -13.22 -34.76
C ASP A 201 -2.18 -12.98 -33.36
N GLU A 202 -3.49 -12.74 -33.32
CA GLU A 202 -4.24 -12.47 -32.10
C GLU A 202 -4.09 -13.58 -31.05
N ALA A 203 -4.04 -14.86 -31.47
CA ALA A 203 -3.97 -15.97 -30.54
C ALA A 203 -2.60 -16.03 -29.84
N ARG A 204 -1.52 -15.87 -30.62
CA ARG A 204 -0.15 -15.90 -30.12
C ARG A 204 0.17 -14.69 -29.26
N ALA A 205 -0.20 -13.49 -29.69
CA ALA A 205 0.00 -12.27 -28.93
C ALA A 205 -0.78 -12.26 -27.62
N LYS A 206 -2.01 -12.82 -27.60
CA LYS A 206 -2.78 -13.01 -26.35
C LYS A 206 -2.07 -13.92 -25.36
N ILE A 207 -1.48 -15.03 -25.82
CA ILE A 207 -0.75 -15.95 -24.95
C ILE A 207 0.49 -15.28 -24.40
N ALA A 208 1.27 -14.61 -25.25
CA ALA A 208 2.45 -13.84 -24.83
C ALA A 208 2.09 -12.82 -23.75
N LEU A 209 1.00 -12.06 -23.92
CA LEU A 209 0.52 -11.11 -22.91
C LEU A 209 0.18 -11.80 -21.59
N VAL A 210 -0.60 -12.89 -21.61
CA VAL A 210 -1.01 -13.61 -20.40
C VAL A 210 0.20 -14.18 -19.66
N THR A 211 1.17 -14.75 -20.37
CA THR A 211 2.41 -15.25 -19.77
C THR A 211 3.25 -14.13 -19.17
N LEU A 212 3.37 -12.97 -19.84
CA LEU A 212 4.08 -11.80 -19.30
C LEU A 212 3.39 -11.26 -18.04
N CYS A 213 2.07 -11.13 -18.06
CA CYS A 213 1.26 -10.71 -16.92
C CYS A 213 1.49 -11.63 -15.71
N GLU A 214 1.49 -12.95 -15.92
CA GLU A 214 1.71 -13.94 -14.85
C GLU A 214 3.14 -13.89 -14.28
N LEU A 215 4.15 -13.76 -15.15
CA LEU A 215 5.55 -13.66 -14.72
C LEU A 215 5.84 -12.36 -13.95
N HIS A 216 5.21 -11.26 -14.35
CA HIS A 216 5.27 -10.00 -13.63
C HIS A 216 4.59 -10.11 -12.26
N ARG A 217 3.39 -10.71 -12.22
CA ARG A 217 2.61 -10.90 -10.99
C ARG A 217 3.34 -11.76 -9.97
N ARG A 218 4.03 -12.82 -10.41
CA ARG A 218 4.89 -13.67 -9.55
C ARG A 218 6.23 -13.03 -9.18
N LYS A 219 6.46 -11.76 -9.56
CA LYS A 219 7.69 -11.00 -9.31
C LYS A 219 8.96 -11.67 -9.83
N VAL A 220 8.83 -12.53 -10.86
CA VAL A 220 9.97 -13.20 -11.51
C VAL A 220 10.60 -12.26 -12.53
N TRP A 221 9.76 -11.68 -13.40
CA TRP A 221 10.13 -10.61 -14.35
C TRP A 221 9.52 -9.29 -13.90
N PHE A 222 10.11 -8.75 -12.86
CA PHE A 222 9.80 -7.43 -12.32
C PHE A 222 10.89 -6.46 -12.77
N ASP A 223 10.76 -5.99 -14.00
CA ASP A 223 11.72 -5.13 -14.69
C ASP A 223 11.00 -4.14 -15.59
N ASP A 224 11.65 -2.99 -15.83
CA ASP A 224 11.08 -1.90 -16.62
C ASP A 224 10.70 -2.38 -18.03
N ARG A 225 11.48 -3.27 -18.66
CA ARG A 225 11.19 -3.75 -20.02
C ARG A 225 9.87 -4.54 -20.06
N THR A 226 9.68 -5.47 -19.13
CA THR A 226 8.42 -6.23 -19.03
C THR A 226 7.24 -5.33 -18.69
N ALA A 227 7.39 -4.40 -17.75
CA ALA A 227 6.34 -3.46 -17.39
C ALA A 227 5.91 -2.58 -18.59
N ASN A 228 6.88 -2.05 -19.34
CA ASN A 228 6.61 -1.26 -20.54
C ASN A 228 6.00 -2.11 -21.67
N ALA A 229 6.38 -3.37 -21.83
CA ALA A 229 5.76 -4.27 -22.80
C ALA A 229 4.28 -4.51 -22.48
N ILE A 230 3.94 -4.78 -21.21
CA ILE A 230 2.55 -4.93 -20.76
C ILE A 230 1.77 -3.63 -20.98
N CYS A 231 2.36 -2.48 -20.66
CA CYS A 231 1.70 -1.19 -20.88
C CYS A 231 1.48 -0.90 -22.36
N ARG A 232 2.48 -1.14 -23.22
CA ARG A 232 2.36 -1.00 -24.69
C ARG A 232 1.32 -1.94 -25.29
N ALA A 233 1.06 -3.11 -24.70
CA ALA A 233 -0.01 -3.99 -25.14
C ALA A 233 -1.41 -3.35 -25.04
N SER A 234 -1.59 -2.32 -24.20
CA SER A 234 -2.83 -1.53 -24.16
C SER A 234 -3.04 -0.64 -25.41
N LEU A 235 -2.01 -0.47 -26.24
CA LEU A 235 -2.08 0.25 -27.52
C LEU A 235 -2.14 -0.69 -28.72
N HIS A 236 -2.28 -2.00 -28.49
CA HIS A 236 -2.30 -3.00 -29.55
C HIS A 236 -3.50 -2.78 -30.51
N PRO A 237 -3.34 -2.98 -31.84
CA PRO A 237 -4.43 -2.80 -32.80
C PRO A 237 -5.66 -3.67 -32.51
N ALA A 238 -5.43 -4.92 -32.08
CA ALA A 238 -6.49 -5.87 -31.77
C ALA A 238 -7.16 -5.57 -30.41
N PRO A 239 -8.51 -5.39 -30.36
CA PRO A 239 -9.21 -4.96 -29.16
C PRO A 239 -9.18 -5.98 -28.03
N ARG A 240 -9.17 -7.29 -28.33
CA ARG A 240 -9.14 -8.33 -27.28
C ARG A 240 -7.86 -8.29 -26.46
N ILE A 241 -6.72 -8.01 -27.10
CA ILE A 241 -5.41 -7.90 -26.44
C ILE A 241 -5.35 -6.61 -25.63
N MET A 242 -5.79 -5.49 -26.22
CA MET A 242 -5.92 -4.21 -25.53
C MET A 242 -6.78 -4.33 -24.26
N ILE A 243 -7.98 -4.92 -24.35
CA ILE A 243 -8.89 -5.08 -23.21
C ILE A 243 -8.25 -5.96 -22.12
N ALA A 244 -7.57 -7.04 -22.50
CA ALA A 244 -6.86 -7.90 -21.55
C ALA A 244 -5.75 -7.13 -20.81
N ALA A 245 -4.95 -6.33 -21.52
CA ALA A 245 -3.91 -5.50 -20.92
C ALA A 245 -4.50 -4.41 -20.01
N LEU A 246 -5.53 -3.71 -20.47
CA LEU A 246 -6.23 -2.69 -19.68
C LEU A 246 -6.84 -3.28 -18.39
N SER A 247 -7.48 -4.45 -18.48
CA SER A 247 -8.05 -5.14 -17.32
C SER A 247 -6.97 -5.53 -16.33
N PHE A 248 -5.87 -6.10 -16.81
CA PHE A 248 -4.74 -6.46 -15.96
C PHE A 248 -4.16 -5.25 -15.22
N LEU A 249 -3.93 -4.13 -15.91
CA LEU A 249 -3.34 -2.93 -15.31
C LEU A 249 -4.27 -2.26 -14.28
N LEU A 250 -5.58 -2.24 -14.54
CA LEU A 250 -6.56 -1.66 -13.62
C LEU A 250 -6.79 -2.55 -12.38
N ASP A 251 -6.90 -3.87 -12.57
CA ASP A 251 -7.16 -4.82 -11.50
C ASP A 251 -5.89 -5.36 -10.84
N TYR A 252 -4.71 -4.89 -11.24
CA TYR A 252 -3.42 -5.30 -10.69
C TYR A 252 -3.39 -5.27 -9.15
N GLU A 253 -3.94 -4.22 -8.54
CA GLU A 253 -3.99 -4.05 -7.08
C GLU A 253 -4.99 -4.97 -6.37
N LYS A 254 -5.99 -5.51 -7.10
CA LYS A 254 -6.99 -6.43 -6.54
C LYS A 254 -6.49 -7.87 -6.55
N ILE A 255 -5.79 -8.26 -7.61
CA ILE A 255 -5.37 -9.63 -7.90
C ILE A 255 -4.21 -10.09 -6.99
N GLU A 256 -3.33 -9.18 -6.55
CA GLU A 256 -2.21 -9.53 -5.65
C GLU A 256 -2.65 -10.07 -4.28
N ASN A 257 -3.86 -9.78 -3.81
CA ASN A 257 -4.31 -10.23 -2.49
C ASN A 257 -4.68 -11.73 -2.42
N ASP A 258 -4.81 -12.42 -3.56
CA ASP A 258 -5.30 -13.81 -3.62
C ASP A 258 -4.18 -14.86 -3.64
N GLU A 259 -2.92 -14.49 -3.89
CA GLU A 259 -1.85 -15.47 -4.17
C GLU A 259 -0.68 -15.53 -3.19
N ASP A 260 -0.61 -14.62 -2.22
CA ASP A 260 0.43 -14.64 -1.17
C ASP A 260 0.09 -15.64 -0.02
N SER A 261 -0.75 -16.65 -0.27
CA SER A 261 -1.25 -17.57 0.77
C SER A 261 -0.40 -18.84 0.99
N ASP A 262 0.69 -19.09 0.25
CA ASP A 262 1.48 -20.34 0.42
C ASP A 262 3.01 -20.14 0.23
N ASP A 263 3.71 -19.72 1.30
CA ASP A 263 4.95 -20.37 1.78
C ASP A 263 5.27 -19.95 3.24
N SER A 264 5.89 -20.85 3.98
CA SER A 264 5.78 -21.05 5.43
C SER A 264 6.84 -20.33 6.30
N SER A 265 6.36 -19.73 7.39
CA SER A 265 6.87 -19.72 8.79
C SER A 265 8.32 -19.29 9.12
N SER A 266 8.43 -18.15 9.82
CA SER A 266 9.27 -18.02 11.03
C SER A 266 8.69 -16.96 11.99
N ASP A 267 8.63 -17.31 13.28
CA ASP A 267 7.96 -16.67 14.41
C ASP A 267 8.31 -15.17 14.65
N ASP A 268 7.30 -14.34 14.99
CA ASP A 268 7.10 -13.93 16.40
C ASP A 268 5.77 -13.16 16.66
N GLU A 269 5.00 -13.74 17.58
CA GLU A 269 4.11 -13.18 18.60
C GLU A 269 2.98 -12.15 18.27
N SER A 270 1.77 -12.69 18.49
CA SER A 270 0.54 -12.17 19.11
C SER A 270 0.08 -10.71 18.96
N ALA A 271 -1.19 -10.53 18.60
CA ALA A 271 -1.98 -9.35 18.95
C ALA A 271 -3.48 -9.65 19.12
N SER A 272 -4.01 -9.26 20.27
CA SER A 272 -5.39 -8.79 20.48
C SER A 272 -5.37 -7.72 21.60
N PRO A 273 -6.49 -7.05 21.93
CA PRO A 273 -7.29 -6.14 21.13
C PRO A 273 -6.95 -4.65 21.45
N GLN A 274 -7.51 -3.77 20.64
CA GLN A 274 -7.37 -2.30 20.57
C GLN A 274 -7.50 -1.57 21.92
N VAL A 275 -6.48 -0.78 22.29
CA VAL A 275 -6.45 0.06 23.50
C VAL A 275 -6.27 1.52 23.08
N VAL A 276 -7.26 2.36 23.39
CA VAL A 276 -7.14 3.82 23.28
C VAL A 276 -6.29 4.32 24.45
N LEU A 277 -5.10 4.82 24.15
CA LEU A 277 -4.17 5.37 25.14
C LEU A 277 -4.66 6.74 25.61
N ASN A 278 -4.97 6.87 26.89
CA ASN A 278 -5.49 8.10 27.49
C ASN A 278 -4.48 8.65 28.52
N LYS A 279 -4.20 9.97 28.54
CA LYS A 279 -3.13 10.61 29.37
C LYS A 279 -3.12 10.17 30.85
N HIS A 280 -4.30 9.96 31.44
CA HIS A 280 -4.47 9.47 32.82
C HIS A 280 -3.86 8.07 33.08
N THR A 281 -3.75 7.22 32.06
CA THR A 281 -3.17 5.86 32.18
C THR A 281 -1.63 5.86 32.20
N ILE A 282 -1.01 6.84 31.52
CA ILE A 282 0.45 7.03 31.47
C ILE A 282 0.96 7.55 32.83
N TYR A 283 0.24 8.48 33.44
CA TYR A 283 0.57 9.05 34.76
C TYR A 283 0.50 8.01 35.88
N LYS A 284 -0.53 7.17 35.90
CA LYS A 284 -0.68 6.09 36.89
C LYS A 284 0.36 4.98 36.77
N ALA A 285 0.97 4.83 35.60
CA ALA A 285 2.01 3.83 35.36
C ALA A 285 3.37 4.21 35.95
N SER A 286 3.66 5.51 36.03
CA SER A 286 4.92 6.06 36.50
C SER A 286 4.86 6.52 37.97
N HIS A 287 3.73 7.06 38.44
CA HIS A 287 3.68 7.80 39.70
C HIS A 287 2.84 7.16 40.83
N GLN A 288 1.92 6.23 40.54
CA GLN A 288 1.08 5.57 41.58
C GLN A 288 1.49 4.12 41.87
N GLY A 289 1.81 3.82 43.14
CA GLY A 289 2.05 2.47 43.68
C GLY A 289 3.50 2.21 44.13
N THR A 290 3.78 0.98 44.58
CA THR A 290 5.13 0.53 44.98
C THR A 290 6.06 0.36 43.77
N THR A 291 7.37 0.29 43.99
CA THR A 291 8.41 0.18 42.93
C THR A 291 8.15 -1.01 41.99
N ALA A 292 7.78 -2.18 42.52
CA ALA A 292 7.39 -3.36 41.75
C ALA A 292 6.08 -3.14 40.94
N SER A 293 5.11 -2.43 41.50
CA SER A 293 3.84 -2.10 40.83
C SER A 293 4.04 -1.12 39.68
N LYS A 294 4.91 -0.10 39.86
CA LYS A 294 5.30 0.85 38.82
C LYS A 294 6.03 0.17 37.66
N LYS A 295 6.95 -0.77 37.95
CA LYS A 295 7.64 -1.57 36.92
C LYS A 295 6.67 -2.38 36.06
N LYS A 296 5.67 -3.04 36.67
CA LYS A 296 4.63 -3.81 35.95
C LYS A 296 3.72 -2.92 35.09
N LYS A 297 3.38 -1.72 35.55
CA LYS A 297 2.55 -0.77 34.78
C LYS A 297 3.32 -0.12 33.62
N LYS A 298 4.61 0.18 33.80
CA LYS A 298 5.50 0.68 32.73
C LYS A 298 5.67 -0.36 31.62
N LEU A 299 5.81 -1.65 31.96
CA LEU A 299 5.85 -2.75 30.98
C LEU A 299 4.54 -2.92 30.20
N LYS A 300 3.39 -2.77 30.87
CA LYS A 300 2.07 -2.82 30.21
C LYS A 300 1.86 -1.65 29.25
N LEU A 301 2.35 -0.46 29.59
CA LEU A 301 2.33 0.71 28.71
C LEU A 301 3.27 0.53 27.50
N GLN A 302 4.48 0.02 27.71
CA GLN A 302 5.40 -0.30 26.61
C GLN A 302 4.83 -1.34 25.64
N ARG A 303 4.11 -2.36 26.13
CA ARG A 303 3.45 -3.37 25.28
C ARG A 303 2.32 -2.77 24.44
N ALA A 304 1.58 -1.81 24.99
CA ALA A 304 0.55 -1.07 24.27
C ALA A 304 1.14 -0.13 23.20
N MET A 305 2.25 0.56 23.49
CA MET A 305 2.95 1.39 22.49
C MET A 305 3.56 0.55 21.35
N ARG A 306 4.08 -0.66 21.62
CA ARG A 306 4.54 -1.57 20.55
C ARG A 306 3.39 -2.10 19.68
N SER A 307 2.24 -2.39 20.27
CA SER A 307 1.03 -2.77 19.53
C SER A 307 0.52 -1.63 18.61
N LEU A 308 0.56 -0.38 19.09
CA LEU A 308 0.23 0.80 18.27
C LEU A 308 1.25 1.03 17.15
N LYS A 309 2.55 0.83 17.41
CA LYS A 309 3.61 0.91 16.38
C LYS A 309 3.50 -0.24 15.35
N LYS A 310 3.01 -1.43 15.74
CA LYS A 310 2.65 -2.56 14.85
C LYS A 310 1.39 -2.23 14.03
N GLN A 311 0.40 -1.55 14.59
CA GLN A 311 -0.75 -1.04 13.84
C GLN A 311 -0.40 0.12 12.89
N GLN A 312 0.54 1.01 13.27
CA GLN A 312 1.05 2.05 12.37
C GLN A 312 1.89 1.46 11.22
N ARG A 313 2.62 0.36 11.45
CA ARG A 313 3.28 -0.41 10.39
C ARG A 313 2.28 -1.04 9.40
N ARG A 314 1.15 -1.55 9.90
CA ARG A 314 0.00 -2.01 9.09
C ARG A 314 -0.77 -0.87 8.38
N SER A 315 -0.51 0.39 8.73
CA SER A 315 -1.02 1.55 7.97
C SER A 315 0.00 2.16 7.01
N SER A 316 1.31 1.99 7.24
CA SER A 316 2.34 2.31 6.23
C SER A 316 2.39 1.29 5.08
N GLU A 317 1.89 0.06 5.27
CA GLU A 317 1.54 -0.86 4.16
C GLU A 317 0.40 -0.32 3.27
N LYS A 318 -0.35 0.71 3.69
CA LYS A 318 -1.36 1.35 2.83
C LYS A 318 -0.77 2.30 1.77
N GLY A 319 0.56 2.40 1.64
CA GLY A 319 1.22 3.02 0.50
C GLY A 319 1.93 2.03 -0.45
N THR A 320 2.03 0.74 -0.09
CA THR A 320 2.90 -0.21 -0.81
C THR A 320 2.19 -1.00 -1.91
N ASN A 321 0.86 -0.99 -1.97
CA ASN A 321 0.11 -1.66 -3.05
C ASN A 321 0.33 -0.98 -4.41
N SER A 322 0.69 0.31 -4.41
CA SER A 322 1.00 1.00 -5.67
C SER A 322 2.42 0.70 -6.15
N GLN A 323 3.38 0.39 -5.26
CA GLN A 323 4.80 0.34 -5.60
C GLN A 323 5.15 -0.73 -6.64
N TYR A 324 4.43 -1.85 -6.63
CA TYR A 324 4.64 -2.98 -7.53
C TYR A 324 3.81 -2.92 -8.81
N SER A 325 3.02 -1.85 -9.02
CA SER A 325 2.28 -1.71 -10.25
C SER A 325 3.24 -1.59 -11.45
N PRO A 326 2.95 -2.26 -12.59
CA PRO A 326 3.68 -2.03 -13.84
C PRO A 326 3.74 -0.55 -14.22
N LEU A 327 2.72 0.23 -13.82
CA LEU A 327 2.64 1.65 -14.13
C LEU A 327 3.77 2.48 -13.50
N ASN A 328 4.39 2.03 -12.41
CA ASN A 328 5.50 2.77 -11.79
C ASN A 328 6.81 2.65 -12.55
N HIS A 329 6.98 1.58 -13.32
CA HIS A 329 8.21 1.23 -14.03
C HIS A 329 8.15 1.65 -15.51
N LEU A 330 7.27 2.60 -15.83
CA LEU A 330 7.17 3.18 -17.16
C LEU A 330 8.40 4.02 -17.46
N ILE A 331 9.02 3.79 -18.64
CA ILE A 331 10.20 4.55 -19.09
C ILE A 331 9.77 5.96 -19.55
N ASP A 332 8.67 6.04 -20.31
CA ASP A 332 8.09 7.29 -20.80
C ASP A 332 6.60 7.34 -20.44
N PRO A 333 6.25 7.81 -19.22
CA PRO A 333 4.87 7.87 -18.77
C PRO A 333 4.05 8.94 -19.50
N GLN A 334 4.67 10.05 -19.91
CA GLN A 334 3.99 11.13 -20.64
C GLN A 334 3.60 10.67 -22.05
N GLY A 335 4.56 10.15 -22.83
CA GLY A 335 4.29 9.67 -24.19
C GLY A 335 3.31 8.49 -24.22
N PHE A 336 3.35 7.63 -23.21
CA PHE A 336 2.36 6.56 -23.05
C PHE A 336 0.94 7.11 -22.86
N ALA A 337 0.76 8.06 -21.94
CA ALA A 337 -0.56 8.62 -21.65
C ALA A 337 -1.13 9.44 -22.81
N GLU A 338 -0.28 10.19 -23.53
CA GLU A 338 -0.67 10.93 -24.74
C GLU A 338 -1.07 9.99 -25.89
N SER A 339 -0.30 8.92 -26.10
CA SER A 339 -0.62 7.90 -27.11
C SER A 339 -1.95 7.22 -26.80
N LEU A 340 -2.20 6.89 -25.53
CA LEU A 340 -3.45 6.28 -25.09
C LEU A 340 -4.64 7.24 -25.23
N LEU A 341 -4.43 8.54 -24.96
CA LEU A 341 -5.45 9.58 -25.16
C LEU A 341 -5.77 9.78 -26.64
N SER A 342 -4.77 9.79 -27.53
CA SER A 342 -4.98 9.86 -28.98
C SER A 342 -5.76 8.64 -29.50
N ARG A 343 -5.42 7.45 -29.01
CA ARG A 343 -6.17 6.22 -29.31
C ARG A 343 -7.61 6.31 -28.80
N LEU A 344 -7.83 6.87 -27.62
CA LEU A 344 -9.17 7.06 -27.04
C LEU A 344 -10.04 8.02 -27.87
N GLN A 345 -9.44 9.07 -28.42
CA GLN A 345 -10.15 10.04 -29.28
C GLN A 345 -10.59 9.43 -30.61
N THR A 346 -9.80 8.50 -31.15
CA THR A 346 -10.06 7.84 -32.44
C THR A 346 -10.78 6.49 -32.33
N CYS A 347 -10.88 5.90 -31.13
CA CYS A 347 -11.46 4.55 -31.00
C CYS A 347 -12.98 4.54 -31.14
N ASN A 348 -13.48 3.59 -31.94
CA ASN A 348 -14.89 3.28 -32.10
C ASN A 348 -15.32 2.07 -31.25
N GLU A 349 -14.74 1.95 -30.06
CA GLU A 349 -15.05 0.86 -29.13
C GLU A 349 -16.23 1.20 -28.21
N ARG A 350 -16.78 0.16 -27.55
CA ARG A 350 -17.84 0.34 -26.55
C ARG A 350 -17.39 1.26 -25.41
N PHE A 351 -18.36 1.94 -24.78
CA PHE A 351 -18.10 2.92 -23.74
C PHE A 351 -17.36 2.33 -22.52
N GLU A 352 -17.58 1.05 -22.21
CA GLU A 352 -16.87 0.36 -21.12
C GLU A 352 -15.35 0.29 -21.37
N VAL A 353 -14.93 0.06 -22.61
CA VAL A 353 -13.51 0.04 -22.99
C VAL A 353 -12.92 1.46 -22.92
N LYS A 354 -13.68 2.46 -23.40
CA LYS A 354 -13.30 3.88 -23.27
C LYS A 354 -13.13 4.30 -21.82
N MET A 355 -14.01 3.82 -20.93
CA MET A 355 -13.91 4.02 -19.49
C MET A 355 -12.64 3.38 -18.91
N MET A 356 -12.27 2.16 -19.33
CA MET A 356 -11.02 1.52 -18.89
C MET A 356 -9.79 2.34 -19.30
N MET A 357 -9.75 2.84 -20.54
CA MET A 357 -8.68 3.72 -21.02
C MET A 357 -8.63 5.02 -20.20
N LEU A 358 -9.77 5.68 -19.97
CA LEU A 358 -9.85 6.89 -19.15
C LEU A 358 -9.33 6.68 -17.73
N LYS A 359 -9.70 5.57 -17.09
CA LYS A 359 -9.20 5.22 -15.74
C LYS A 359 -7.69 4.99 -15.74
N LEU A 360 -7.15 4.36 -16.78
CA LEU A 360 -5.71 4.12 -16.89
C LEU A 360 -4.92 5.41 -17.12
N ILE A 361 -5.41 6.29 -18.00
CA ILE A 361 -4.85 7.62 -18.23
C ILE A 361 -4.88 8.43 -16.93
N ALA A 362 -6.00 8.44 -16.23
CA ALA A 362 -6.14 9.13 -14.95
C ALA A 362 -5.16 8.62 -13.88
N ARG A 363 -5.02 7.28 -13.78
CA ARG A 363 -4.10 6.65 -12.83
C ARG A 363 -2.65 6.97 -13.15
N THR A 364 -2.25 6.92 -14.42
CA THR A 364 -0.89 7.27 -14.84
C THR A 364 -0.60 8.76 -14.64
N ALA A 365 -1.55 9.64 -14.95
CA ALA A 365 -1.43 11.07 -14.73
C ALA A 365 -1.25 11.43 -13.24
N GLY A 366 -2.09 10.88 -12.37
CA GLY A 366 -1.98 11.11 -10.93
C GLY A 366 -0.71 10.52 -10.30
N LEU A 367 -0.22 9.39 -10.82
CA LEU A 367 0.96 8.72 -10.27
C LEU A 367 2.27 9.42 -10.65
N HIS A 368 2.41 9.80 -11.92
CA HIS A 368 3.62 10.44 -12.45
C HIS A 368 3.53 11.97 -12.51
N ARG A 369 2.43 12.57 -12.01
CA ARG A 369 2.14 14.02 -12.04
C ARG A 369 2.22 14.61 -13.46
N LEU A 370 1.56 13.96 -14.41
CA LEU A 370 1.62 14.29 -15.84
C LEU A 370 0.68 15.45 -16.20
N ILE A 371 1.13 16.34 -17.08
CA ILE A 371 0.33 17.46 -17.56
C ILE A 371 -0.37 17.05 -18.86
N LEU A 372 -1.65 16.65 -18.77
CA LEU A 372 -2.47 16.22 -19.91
C LEU A 372 -3.65 17.17 -20.15
N LEU A 373 -3.39 18.36 -20.68
CA LEU A 373 -4.41 19.43 -20.81
C LEU A 373 -5.61 19.01 -21.69
N LYS A 374 -5.38 18.20 -22.74
CA LYS A 374 -6.45 17.72 -23.65
C LYS A 374 -7.40 16.72 -22.98
N PHE A 375 -7.03 16.16 -21.83
CA PHE A 375 -7.85 15.18 -21.11
C PHE A 375 -9.10 15.82 -20.50
N TYR A 376 -8.98 16.98 -19.85
CA TYR A 376 -10.10 17.60 -19.13
C TYR A 376 -11.25 18.02 -20.05
N PRO A 377 -11.01 18.72 -21.19
CA PRO A 377 -12.09 19.07 -22.14
C PRO A 377 -12.71 17.83 -22.81
N PHE A 378 -11.96 16.74 -22.94
CA PHE A 378 -12.48 15.49 -23.50
C PHE A 378 -13.48 14.84 -22.52
N VAL A 379 -13.10 14.71 -21.24
CA VAL A 379 -13.97 14.11 -20.23
C VAL A 379 -15.18 14.99 -19.92
N GLN A 380 -15.05 16.31 -20.02
CA GLN A 380 -16.12 17.29 -19.82
C GLN A 380 -17.41 16.95 -20.57
N LYS A 381 -17.28 16.45 -21.81
CA LYS A 381 -18.43 16.05 -22.67
C LYS A 381 -19.27 14.92 -22.08
N TYR A 382 -18.67 14.09 -21.23
CA TYR A 382 -19.29 12.90 -20.64
C TYR A 382 -19.77 13.10 -19.20
N ILE A 383 -19.43 14.22 -18.56
CA ILE A 383 -19.88 14.53 -17.20
C ILE A 383 -21.31 15.05 -17.24
N GLN A 384 -22.27 14.14 -17.07
CA GLN A 384 -23.68 14.46 -16.88
C GLN A 384 -24.27 13.56 -15.79
N PRO A 385 -25.14 14.05 -14.87
CA PRO A 385 -25.69 13.25 -13.78
C PRO A 385 -26.50 12.02 -14.23
N HIS A 386 -27.06 12.05 -15.44
CA HIS A 386 -27.83 10.94 -16.01
C HIS A 386 -26.96 9.86 -16.69
N GLN A 387 -25.68 10.18 -16.95
CA GLN A 387 -24.78 9.26 -17.63
C GLN A 387 -24.45 8.05 -16.76
N ARG A 388 -24.41 6.86 -17.38
CA ARG A 388 -23.99 5.63 -16.69
C ARG A 388 -22.52 5.74 -16.28
N ASP A 389 -22.18 5.19 -15.12
CA ASP A 389 -20.81 5.20 -14.57
C ASP A 389 -20.19 6.58 -14.36
N VAL A 390 -21.00 7.64 -14.25
CA VAL A 390 -20.46 9.01 -14.07
C VAL A 390 -19.61 9.17 -12.79
N ILE A 391 -19.91 8.39 -11.74
CA ILE A 391 -19.10 8.36 -10.51
C ILE A 391 -17.67 7.89 -10.81
N ASN A 392 -17.54 6.89 -11.68
CA ASN A 392 -16.24 6.36 -12.10
C ASN A 392 -15.48 7.37 -12.98
N LEU A 393 -16.17 8.13 -13.84
CA LEU A 393 -15.57 9.22 -14.61
C LEU A 393 -15.05 10.33 -13.69
N ILE A 394 -15.87 10.78 -12.74
CA ILE A 394 -15.51 11.83 -11.80
C ILE A 394 -14.34 11.38 -10.93
N ALA A 395 -14.33 10.13 -10.46
CA ALA A 395 -13.21 9.56 -9.72
C ALA A 395 -11.91 9.54 -10.55
N ALA A 396 -11.99 9.21 -11.85
CA ALA A 396 -10.85 9.28 -12.76
C ALA A 396 -10.35 10.72 -12.93
N VAL A 397 -11.24 11.70 -13.10
CA VAL A 397 -10.85 13.13 -13.15
C VAL A 397 -10.15 13.54 -11.87
N VAL A 398 -10.74 13.25 -10.71
CA VAL A 398 -10.15 13.55 -9.40
C VAL A 398 -8.76 12.92 -9.27
N GLN A 399 -8.56 11.70 -9.76
CA GLN A 399 -7.28 11.02 -9.72
C GLN A 399 -6.23 11.67 -10.63
N ALA A 400 -6.65 12.20 -11.79
CA ALA A 400 -5.78 12.93 -12.71
C ALA A 400 -5.42 14.34 -12.22
N CYS A 401 -6.21 14.95 -11.33
CA CYS A 401 -5.93 16.26 -10.75
C CYS A 401 -4.76 16.17 -9.74
N HIS A 402 -3.74 17.02 -9.90
CA HIS A 402 -2.61 17.13 -8.97
C HIS A 402 -2.04 18.55 -8.95
N ASP A 403 -1.15 18.83 -8.01
CA ASP A 403 -0.51 20.13 -7.74
C ASP A 403 0.05 20.85 -8.98
N MET A 404 0.65 20.11 -9.91
CA MET A 404 1.26 20.68 -11.13
C MET A 404 0.29 21.01 -12.29
N VAL A 405 -1.00 20.65 -12.19
CA VAL A 405 -1.98 20.95 -13.25
C VAL A 405 -2.44 22.41 -13.14
N PRO A 406 -2.45 23.19 -14.23
CA PRO A 406 -2.95 24.56 -14.19
C PRO A 406 -4.45 24.58 -13.89
N PRO A 407 -4.92 25.45 -12.97
CA PRO A 407 -6.32 25.52 -12.57
C PRO A 407 -7.24 25.90 -13.74
N ASP A 408 -6.76 26.75 -14.66
CA ASP A 408 -7.50 27.25 -15.84
C ASP A 408 -8.01 26.10 -16.73
N ALA A 409 -7.26 25.01 -16.85
CA ALA A 409 -7.65 23.86 -17.68
C ALA A 409 -8.75 23.01 -17.03
N VAL A 410 -8.81 22.99 -15.70
CA VAL A 410 -9.77 22.20 -14.91
C VAL A 410 -11.03 23.02 -14.59
N GLU A 411 -10.95 24.35 -14.72
CA GLU A 411 -12.01 25.27 -14.34
C GLU A 411 -13.38 24.98 -14.99
N PRO A 412 -13.48 24.83 -16.33
CA PRO A 412 -14.75 24.54 -16.97
C PRO A 412 -15.39 23.23 -16.48
N LEU A 413 -14.55 22.23 -16.22
CA LEU A 413 -14.95 20.93 -15.72
C LEU A 413 -15.47 21.02 -14.28
N PHE A 414 -14.77 21.77 -13.45
CA PHE A 414 -15.13 21.98 -12.06
C PHE A 414 -16.45 22.75 -11.92
N LYS A 415 -16.62 23.85 -12.68
CA LYS A 415 -17.89 24.61 -12.74
C LYS A 415 -19.04 23.71 -13.19
N GLN A 416 -18.82 22.85 -14.19
CA GLN A 416 -19.83 21.90 -14.65
C GLN A 416 -20.23 20.88 -13.58
N ILE A 417 -19.28 20.34 -12.81
CA ILE A 417 -19.57 19.42 -11.71
C ILE A 417 -20.44 20.12 -10.66
N VAL A 418 -20.07 21.33 -10.25
CA VAL A 418 -20.84 22.10 -9.27
C VAL A 418 -22.25 22.40 -9.78
N ASN A 419 -22.37 22.98 -10.98
CA ASN A 419 -23.65 23.43 -11.53
C ASN A 419 -24.61 22.27 -11.85
N GLN A 420 -24.10 21.12 -12.30
CA GLN A 420 -24.93 19.98 -12.70
C GLN A 420 -25.18 18.96 -11.58
N PHE A 421 -24.27 18.80 -10.61
CA PHE A 421 -24.43 17.81 -9.54
C PHE A 421 -24.92 18.43 -8.23
N VAL A 422 -24.55 19.68 -7.95
CA VAL A 422 -24.86 20.37 -6.69
C VAL A 422 -25.90 21.45 -6.95
N HIS A 423 -27.15 21.01 -7.11
CA HIS A 423 -28.31 21.91 -7.24
C HIS A 423 -29.51 21.35 -6.47
N ASP A 424 -30.46 22.20 -6.10
CA ASP A 424 -31.59 21.82 -5.23
C ASP A 424 -32.52 20.75 -5.85
N ARG A 425 -32.59 20.72 -7.18
CA ARG A 425 -33.36 19.70 -7.92
C ARG A 425 -32.62 18.36 -8.08
N SER A 426 -31.37 18.26 -7.64
CA SER A 426 -30.52 17.10 -7.91
C SER A 426 -30.78 16.02 -6.88
N ARG A 427 -30.59 14.76 -7.27
CA ARG A 427 -30.78 13.65 -6.34
C ARG A 427 -29.73 13.73 -5.21
N PRO A 428 -30.06 13.40 -3.96
CA PRO A 428 -29.11 13.46 -2.85
C PRO A 428 -27.81 12.68 -3.09
N GLU A 429 -27.87 11.59 -3.85
CA GLU A 429 -26.70 10.79 -4.25
C GLU A 429 -25.78 11.59 -5.19
N ALA A 430 -26.35 12.30 -6.17
CA ALA A 430 -25.60 13.13 -7.11
C ALA A 430 -24.93 14.31 -6.38
N ILE A 431 -25.65 14.96 -5.46
CA ILE A 431 -25.11 16.05 -4.61
C ILE A 431 -23.95 15.54 -3.76
N THR A 432 -24.09 14.35 -3.16
CA THR A 432 -23.03 13.73 -2.35
C THR A 432 -21.78 13.45 -3.18
N VAL A 433 -21.94 12.92 -4.40
CA VAL A 433 -20.83 12.66 -5.32
C VAL A 433 -20.15 13.97 -5.74
N GLY A 434 -20.94 14.99 -6.11
CA GLY A 434 -20.43 16.31 -6.48
C GLY A 434 -19.62 16.97 -5.36
N LEU A 435 -20.17 17.04 -4.14
CA LEU A 435 -19.48 17.62 -2.98
C LEU A 435 -18.18 16.89 -2.62
N ASN A 436 -18.18 15.55 -2.68
CA ASN A 436 -16.96 14.77 -2.44
C ASN A 436 -15.93 14.98 -3.54
N ALA A 437 -16.34 15.03 -4.81
CA ALA A 437 -15.44 15.29 -5.93
C ALA A 437 -14.78 16.68 -5.81
N VAL A 438 -15.59 17.71 -5.51
CA VAL A 438 -15.12 19.07 -5.27
C VAL A 438 -14.10 19.11 -4.14
N ARG A 439 -14.40 18.47 -3.00
CA ARG A 439 -13.46 18.35 -1.88
C ARG A 439 -12.13 17.72 -2.31
N GLU A 440 -12.20 16.60 -3.03
CA GLU A 440 -11.01 15.85 -3.43
C GLU A 440 -10.17 16.57 -4.50
N ILE A 441 -10.80 17.33 -5.40
CA ILE A 441 -10.11 18.22 -6.34
C ILE A 441 -9.39 19.32 -5.57
N CYS A 442 -10.07 20.01 -4.64
CA CYS A 442 -9.45 21.05 -3.82
C CYS A 442 -8.32 20.52 -2.93
N MET A 443 -8.41 19.27 -2.47
CA MET A 443 -7.36 18.64 -1.68
C MET A 443 -6.11 18.34 -2.52
N ARG A 444 -6.29 17.89 -3.77
CA ARG A 444 -5.18 17.55 -4.68
C ARG A 444 -4.59 18.75 -5.40
N MET A 445 -5.40 19.79 -5.62
CA MET A 445 -5.00 21.05 -6.24
C MET A 445 -5.32 22.22 -5.31
N PRO A 446 -4.48 22.49 -4.29
CA PRO A 446 -4.72 23.59 -3.36
C PRO A 446 -4.79 24.97 -4.05
N LEU A 447 -4.15 25.12 -5.22
CA LEU A 447 -4.15 26.35 -6.02
C LEU A 447 -5.54 26.78 -6.51
N VAL A 448 -6.48 25.84 -6.62
CA VAL A 448 -7.90 26.13 -6.90
C VAL A 448 -8.51 27.07 -5.85
N THR A 449 -7.92 27.08 -4.65
CA THR A 449 -8.38 27.86 -3.50
C THR A 449 -7.49 29.07 -3.20
N SER A 450 -6.39 29.26 -3.94
CA SER A 450 -5.46 30.35 -3.66
C SER A 450 -5.98 31.68 -4.20
N GLU A 451 -6.07 32.65 -3.31
CA GLU A 451 -5.96 34.05 -3.68
C GLU A 451 -4.59 34.25 -4.33
N PHE A 452 -4.53 34.43 -5.65
CA PHE A 452 -3.46 35.27 -6.18
C PHE A 452 -3.66 36.62 -5.52
N SER A 453 -2.88 36.89 -4.49
CA SER A 453 -2.83 38.18 -3.82
C SER A 453 -2.57 39.26 -4.87
N SER A 454 -3.65 39.90 -5.31
CA SER A 454 -3.60 41.14 -6.08
C SER A 454 -2.99 42.28 -5.24
N SER A 455 -2.70 42.04 -3.95
CA SER A 455 -1.99 42.97 -3.08
C SER A 455 -0.51 43.14 -3.41
N VAL A 456 0.11 42.28 -4.25
CA VAL A 456 1.50 42.49 -4.71
C VAL A 456 1.56 43.28 -6.02
N LYS A 457 0.53 43.25 -6.87
CA LYS A 457 0.51 44.07 -8.10
C LYS A 457 0.17 45.55 -7.84
N ILE A 458 -0.52 45.88 -6.74
CA ILE A 458 -0.89 47.28 -6.46
C ILE A 458 0.22 48.05 -5.72
N SER A 459 1.08 47.38 -4.95
CA SER A 459 2.21 48.04 -4.27
C SER A 459 3.39 48.27 -5.22
N VAL A 460 3.75 47.28 -6.05
CA VAL A 460 4.92 47.41 -6.94
C VAL A 460 4.67 48.37 -8.12
N PHE A 461 3.41 48.58 -8.52
CA PHE A 461 3.06 49.54 -9.56
C PHE A 461 2.92 50.98 -9.04
N ASN A 462 2.59 51.18 -7.75
CA ASN A 462 2.51 52.51 -7.16
C ASN A 462 3.88 53.07 -6.76
N ASP A 463 4.85 52.22 -6.40
CA ASP A 463 6.15 52.70 -5.94
C ASP A 463 7.15 53.00 -7.08
N LEU A 464 6.84 52.57 -8.32
CA LEU A 464 7.66 52.83 -9.52
C LEU A 464 7.07 53.89 -10.48
N CYS A 465 5.85 54.38 -10.25
CA CYS A 465 5.21 55.42 -11.08
C CYS A 465 5.12 56.81 -10.40
N LEU A 466 5.69 56.98 -9.21
CA LEU A 466 5.62 58.24 -8.46
C LEU A 466 6.72 59.26 -8.81
N ILE A 467 7.56 59.01 -9.83
CA ILE A 467 8.68 59.93 -10.16
C ILE A 467 8.53 60.69 -11.50
N GLU A 468 7.64 60.35 -12.45
CA GLU A 468 7.70 61.01 -13.78
C GLU A 468 6.41 61.51 -14.45
N ILE A 469 5.30 61.77 -13.76
CA ILE A 469 4.17 62.46 -14.44
C ILE A 469 3.53 63.54 -13.55
N TYR A 470 4.29 64.60 -13.27
CA TYR A 470 3.72 65.94 -13.13
C TYR A 470 3.67 66.55 -14.53
N HIS A 471 2.49 66.52 -15.15
CA HIS A 471 1.93 67.48 -16.12
C HIS A 471 1.02 66.79 -17.16
N ALA A 472 -0.17 67.38 -17.31
CA ALA A 472 -1.11 67.31 -18.44
C ALA A 472 -2.22 66.24 -18.48
N THR A 473 -3.45 66.73 -18.22
CA THR A 473 -4.73 66.51 -18.94
C THR A 473 -5.72 65.40 -18.54
N PRO A 474 -7.05 65.68 -18.67
CA PRO A 474 -8.14 64.88 -18.12
C PRO A 474 -8.73 63.91 -19.16
N MET A 475 -8.15 62.71 -19.28
CA MET A 475 -8.72 61.63 -20.09
C MET A 475 -8.83 60.31 -19.29
N ARG A 476 -9.06 60.39 -17.98
CA ARG A 476 -9.17 59.20 -17.12
C ARG A 476 -10.58 58.60 -17.04
N ALA A 477 -11.61 59.31 -17.50
CA ALA A 477 -13.00 58.83 -17.46
C ALA A 477 -13.39 57.95 -18.65
N GLY A 478 -12.71 58.06 -19.81
CA GLY A 478 -13.03 57.30 -21.02
C GLY A 478 -12.37 55.92 -21.12
N LEU A 479 -11.16 55.75 -20.58
CA LEU A 479 -10.42 54.48 -20.66
C LEU A 479 -10.89 53.43 -19.63
N ALA A 480 -11.49 53.85 -18.51
CA ALA A 480 -12.06 52.95 -17.52
C ALA A 480 -13.32 52.19 -18.04
N SER A 481 -13.93 52.66 -19.14
CA SER A 481 -15.07 52.02 -19.79
C SER A 481 -14.68 51.05 -20.91
N MET A 482 -13.41 51.04 -21.37
CA MET A 482 -12.93 50.17 -22.44
C MET A 482 -11.97 49.07 -21.97
N ILE A 483 -11.52 49.13 -20.72
CA ILE A 483 -10.96 47.96 -20.03
C ILE A 483 -12.17 47.11 -19.66
N GLY A 484 -12.45 46.11 -20.49
CA GLY A 484 -13.47 45.10 -20.23
C GLY A 484 -13.39 44.56 -18.81
N GLN A 485 -14.56 44.20 -18.29
CA GLN A 485 -14.80 43.70 -16.93
C GLN A 485 -13.58 42.98 -16.33
N PRO A 486 -13.20 43.27 -15.08
CA PRO A 486 -12.15 42.51 -14.42
C PRO A 486 -12.54 41.04 -14.47
N PHE A 487 -11.70 40.22 -15.13
CA PHE A 487 -11.78 38.77 -15.13
C PHE A 487 -11.50 38.27 -13.70
N ASP A 488 -12.48 38.40 -12.83
CA ASP A 488 -12.54 37.76 -11.52
C ASP A 488 -13.14 36.36 -11.71
N GLU A 489 -12.41 35.44 -12.34
CA GLU A 489 -12.79 34.03 -12.37
C GLU A 489 -11.89 33.21 -11.44
N LYS A 490 -12.18 33.30 -10.14
CA LYS A 490 -11.64 32.36 -9.15
C LYS A 490 -12.43 31.06 -9.26
N LEU A 491 -11.74 29.92 -9.24
CA LEU A 491 -12.41 28.64 -9.40
C LEU A 491 -13.26 28.25 -8.17
N MET A 492 -12.79 28.58 -6.97
CA MET A 492 -13.56 28.52 -5.72
C MET A 492 -13.73 29.91 -5.10
N ASN A 493 -14.85 30.55 -5.41
CA ASN A 493 -15.23 31.84 -4.83
C ASN A 493 -15.70 31.72 -3.37
N GLU A 494 -15.57 32.80 -2.61
CA GLU A 494 -16.13 32.89 -1.25
C GLU A 494 -17.64 32.58 -1.26
N ASP A 495 -18.39 33.16 -2.21
CA ASP A 495 -19.83 32.91 -2.36
C ASP A 495 -20.13 31.44 -2.67
N LEU A 496 -19.37 30.84 -3.60
CA LEU A 496 -19.57 29.45 -3.96
C LEU A 496 -19.27 28.51 -2.78
N LEU A 497 -18.19 28.75 -2.04
CA LEU A 497 -17.86 27.94 -0.87
C LEU A 497 -18.92 28.09 0.23
N GLN A 498 -19.49 29.29 0.39
CA GLN A 498 -20.59 29.54 1.30
C GLN A 498 -21.83 28.75 0.90
N ASP A 499 -22.22 28.77 -0.38
CA ASP A 499 -23.35 28.02 -0.92
C ASP A 499 -23.16 26.50 -0.73
N LEU A 500 -21.98 25.98 -1.03
CA LEU A 500 -21.65 24.57 -0.79
C LEU A 500 -21.67 24.21 0.71
N ALA A 501 -21.28 25.14 1.58
CA ALA A 501 -21.32 24.95 3.03
C ALA A 501 -22.75 24.95 3.61
N LEU A 502 -23.75 25.53 2.93
CA LEU A 502 -25.15 25.51 3.37
C LEU A 502 -25.70 24.08 3.47
N TYR A 503 -25.23 23.18 2.59
CA TYR A 503 -25.60 21.76 2.61
C TYR A 503 -25.24 21.04 3.92
N LYS A 504 -24.45 21.62 4.84
CA LYS A 504 -24.23 21.06 6.18
C LYS A 504 -25.53 20.89 7.00
N LYS A 505 -26.58 21.65 6.66
CA LYS A 505 -27.93 21.60 7.27
C LYS A 505 -28.91 20.72 6.50
N SER A 506 -28.49 20.02 5.44
CA SER A 506 -29.37 19.15 4.67
C SER A 506 -30.01 18.07 5.55
N HIS A 507 -31.26 17.70 5.21
CA HIS A 507 -31.95 16.58 5.84
C HIS A 507 -31.21 15.25 5.61
N GLU A 508 -30.67 15.08 4.40
CA GLU A 508 -29.90 13.91 4.01
C GLU A 508 -28.53 13.88 4.69
N LYS A 509 -28.27 12.81 5.43
CA LYS A 509 -27.05 12.66 6.22
C LYS A 509 -25.80 12.57 5.34
N ALA A 510 -25.88 11.89 4.20
CA ALA A 510 -24.76 11.72 3.28
C ALA A 510 -24.27 13.08 2.75
N VAL A 511 -25.21 13.92 2.31
CA VAL A 511 -24.96 15.29 1.84
C VAL A 511 -24.38 16.16 2.96
N SER A 512 -24.97 16.09 4.16
CA SER A 512 -24.50 16.87 5.33
C SER A 512 -23.06 16.49 5.73
N VAL A 513 -22.71 15.20 5.65
CA VAL A 513 -21.35 14.71 5.94
C VAL A 513 -20.35 15.17 4.87
N ALA A 514 -20.72 15.11 3.59
CA ALA A 514 -19.89 15.61 2.49
C ALA A 514 -19.63 17.12 2.58
N ALA A 515 -20.65 17.91 2.90
CA ALA A 515 -20.48 19.36 3.12
C ALA A 515 -19.56 19.65 4.33
N ARG A 516 -19.70 18.89 5.43
CA ARG A 516 -18.82 19.04 6.61
C ARG A 516 -17.38 18.60 6.34
N SER A 517 -17.15 17.61 5.49
CA SER A 517 -15.80 17.18 5.12
C SER A 517 -15.10 18.23 4.25
N LEU A 518 -15.84 18.96 3.41
CA LEU A 518 -15.36 20.14 2.68
C LEU A 518 -15.00 21.28 3.65
N ILE A 519 -15.88 21.63 4.59
CA ILE A 519 -15.59 22.65 5.63
C ILE A 519 -14.33 22.29 6.42
N THR A 520 -14.16 21.01 6.76
CA THR A 520 -12.99 20.54 7.52
C THR A 520 -11.71 20.70 6.70
N LEU A 521 -11.73 20.41 5.39
CA LEU A 521 -10.59 20.64 4.51
C LEU A 521 -10.21 22.13 4.47
N PHE A 522 -11.17 23.03 4.28
CA PHE A 522 -10.89 24.47 4.22
C PHE A 522 -10.47 25.05 5.58
N ARG A 523 -10.78 24.42 6.72
CA ARG A 523 -10.19 24.80 8.02
C ARG A 523 -8.69 24.52 8.11
N GLU A 524 -8.17 23.61 7.30
CA GLU A 524 -6.75 23.25 7.25
C GLU A 524 -6.02 23.99 6.12
N VAL A 525 -6.66 24.09 4.94
CA VAL A 525 -6.04 24.67 3.73
C VAL A 525 -6.21 26.19 3.64
N CYS A 526 -7.40 26.72 3.96
CA CYS A 526 -7.76 28.13 3.78
C CYS A 526 -8.87 28.60 4.74
N PRO A 527 -8.56 28.89 6.01
CA PRO A 527 -9.55 29.34 6.98
C PRO A 527 -10.18 30.70 6.65
N SER A 528 -9.51 31.53 5.83
CA SER A 528 -9.97 32.87 5.42
C SER A 528 -11.26 32.82 4.60
N LEU A 529 -11.35 31.90 3.65
CA LEU A 529 -12.50 31.72 2.75
C LEU A 529 -13.77 31.22 3.47
N LEU A 530 -13.65 30.66 4.68
CA LEU A 530 -14.81 30.24 5.48
C LEU A 530 -15.39 31.40 6.28
N VAL A 531 -16.71 31.44 6.42
CA VAL A 531 -17.41 32.39 7.32
C VAL A 531 -16.99 32.13 8.77
N LYS A 532 -16.93 33.20 9.59
CA LYS A 532 -16.56 33.15 11.03
C LYS A 532 -17.23 32.01 11.83
N LYS A 533 -18.49 31.67 11.52
CA LYS A 533 -19.25 30.58 12.16
C LYS A 533 -18.67 29.18 11.88
N ASP A 534 -18.05 29.00 10.72
CA ASP A 534 -17.56 27.73 10.23
C ASP A 534 -16.06 27.53 10.42
N ARG A 535 -15.30 28.59 10.75
CA ARG A 535 -13.85 28.54 11.02
C ARG A 535 -13.45 27.64 12.21
N GLY A 536 -14.34 27.46 13.19
CA GLY A 536 -14.03 26.67 14.40
C GLY A 536 -12.90 27.29 15.24
N ARG A 537 -12.29 26.51 16.14
CA ARG A 537 -11.11 26.96 16.92
C ARG A 537 -9.86 26.78 16.04
N PRO A 538 -9.09 27.83 15.72
CA PRO A 538 -8.04 27.74 14.70
C PRO A 538 -6.90 26.84 15.16
N VAL A 539 -6.38 26.03 14.23
CA VAL A 539 -5.11 25.30 14.39
C VAL A 539 -3.96 26.23 13.96
N ASP A 540 -4.14 26.98 12.87
CA ASP A 540 -3.30 28.13 12.45
C ASP A 540 -4.16 29.18 11.70
N PRO A 541 -4.27 30.44 12.17
CA PRO A 541 -5.12 31.47 11.56
C PRO A 541 -4.55 32.06 10.25
N THR A 542 -3.33 31.69 9.86
CA THR A 542 -2.58 32.22 8.71
C THR A 542 -2.33 31.19 7.61
N ALA A 543 -2.97 30.02 7.67
CA ALA A 543 -2.80 28.97 6.67
C ALA A 543 -3.28 29.46 5.28
N ARG A 544 -2.42 29.30 4.27
CA ARG A 544 -2.68 29.64 2.86
C ARG A 544 -2.33 28.43 1.98
N PRO A 545 -2.90 28.30 0.77
CA PRO A 545 -2.54 27.25 -0.15
C PRO A 545 -1.13 27.50 -0.68
N LYS A 546 -0.44 26.41 -1.00
CA LYS A 546 0.90 26.45 -1.60
C LYS A 546 0.83 27.12 -2.98
N ALA A 547 1.83 27.94 -3.32
CA ALA A 547 1.96 28.54 -4.64
C ALA A 547 2.39 27.50 -5.70
N TYR A 548 2.17 27.82 -6.98
CA TYR A 548 2.49 26.90 -8.08
C TYR A 548 4.01 26.66 -8.13
N GLY A 549 4.41 25.38 -8.06
CA GLY A 549 5.82 24.99 -7.99
C GLY A 549 6.47 25.12 -6.61
N GLU A 550 5.74 25.48 -5.56
CA GLU A 550 6.26 25.53 -4.18
C GLU A 550 6.41 24.11 -3.62
N VAL A 551 7.64 23.59 -3.64
CA VAL A 551 8.01 22.31 -3.02
C VAL A 551 8.33 22.54 -1.54
N ASP A 552 7.85 21.67 -0.64
CA ASP A 552 8.32 21.62 0.75
C ASP A 552 9.76 21.09 0.74
N VAL A 553 10.71 21.95 0.40
CA VAL A 553 12.11 21.67 0.66
C VAL A 553 12.27 21.90 2.16
N ALA A 554 12.54 20.82 2.91
CA ALA A 554 12.99 20.96 4.28
C ALA A 554 14.40 21.58 4.23
N THR A 555 14.48 22.90 4.09
CA THR A 555 15.73 23.66 4.08
C THR A 555 16.40 23.58 5.44
N ASP A 556 15.62 23.42 6.51
CA ASP A 556 16.09 23.36 7.88
C ASP A 556 15.48 22.18 8.67
N VAL A 557 16.17 21.80 9.75
CA VAL A 557 15.66 20.81 10.69
C VAL A 557 14.35 21.32 11.29
N ILE A 558 13.25 20.57 11.07
CA ILE A 558 11.91 20.82 11.62
C ILE A 558 12.00 21.41 13.04
N GLY A 559 11.60 22.66 13.24
CA GLY A 559 11.65 23.37 14.53
C GLY A 559 12.86 24.28 14.79
N ALA A 560 13.77 24.43 13.82
CA ALA A 560 14.83 25.44 13.86
C ALA A 560 14.25 26.86 13.92
N GLU A 561 13.07 27.10 13.33
CA GLU A 561 12.32 28.37 13.41
C GLU A 561 12.02 28.84 14.85
N LEU A 562 11.99 27.94 15.84
CA LEU A 562 11.77 28.30 17.25
C LEU A 562 12.97 29.02 17.88
N LEU A 563 14.18 28.80 17.38
CA LEU A 563 15.38 29.52 17.83
C LEU A 563 15.35 30.97 17.35
N LEU A 564 14.91 31.18 16.10
CA LEU A 564 14.78 32.50 15.49
C LEU A 564 13.67 33.34 16.17
N GLU A 565 12.49 32.75 16.43
CA GLU A 565 11.39 33.44 17.14
C GLU A 565 11.83 34.04 18.50
N ASN A 566 12.78 33.39 19.18
CA ASN A 566 13.27 33.83 20.49
C ASN A 566 14.31 34.97 20.38
N SER A 567 15.04 35.06 19.27
CA SER A 567 15.97 36.17 18.97
C SER A 567 15.25 37.43 18.49
N SER A 568 14.12 37.28 17.79
CA SER A 568 13.30 38.38 17.26
C SER A 568 12.41 39.08 18.30
N LYS A 569 12.37 38.61 19.55
CA LYS A 569 11.86 39.40 20.68
C LYS A 569 12.89 40.47 21.04
N LYS A 570 13.03 41.46 20.16
CA LYS A 570 13.71 42.73 20.46
C LYS A 570 13.07 43.28 21.73
N ARG A 571 13.85 43.29 22.81
CA ARG A 571 13.58 44.07 24.01
C ARG A 571 13.33 45.50 23.53
N LYS A 572 12.23 46.12 23.95
CA LYS A 572 11.95 47.51 23.59
C LYS A 572 13.13 48.37 24.06
N PHE A 573 13.61 49.25 23.18
CA PHE A 573 14.73 50.18 23.41
C PHE A 573 14.52 51.09 24.64
N SER A 574 13.29 51.19 25.15
CA SER A 574 12.94 51.97 26.34
C SER A 574 13.53 51.44 27.66
N ASP A 575 13.81 50.13 27.78
CA ASP A 575 14.30 49.56 29.06
C ASP A 575 15.83 49.75 29.25
N PHE A 576 16.56 50.08 28.18
CA PHE A 576 18.02 50.28 28.24
C PHE A 576 18.41 51.64 28.83
N ASN A 577 17.59 52.67 28.58
CA ASN A 577 17.86 54.02 29.08
C ASN A 577 17.61 54.12 30.59
N ASP A 578 16.59 53.44 31.11
CA ASP A 578 16.26 53.44 32.54
C ASP A 578 17.21 52.58 33.38
N GLN A 579 17.91 51.61 32.77
CA GLN A 579 18.91 50.77 33.45
C GLN A 579 20.32 51.38 33.47
N LEU A 580 20.65 52.27 32.53
CA LEU A 580 21.89 53.05 32.56
C LEU A 580 21.84 54.12 33.67
N MET A 581 20.71 54.80 33.84
CA MET A 581 20.53 55.84 34.88
C MET A 581 20.48 55.28 36.31
N ALA A 582 20.21 53.98 36.48
CA ALA A 582 20.23 53.30 37.78
C ALA A 582 21.64 52.78 38.18
N GLY A 583 22.59 52.76 37.24
CA GLY A 583 23.98 52.33 37.47
C GLY A 583 24.80 53.37 38.22
N ASP A 584 24.53 54.65 37.99
CA ASP A 584 25.34 55.76 38.53
C ASP A 584 24.98 56.12 39.99
N THR A 585 23.89 55.57 40.53
CA THR A 585 23.38 55.96 41.86
C THR A 585 23.77 55.00 42.99
N SER A 586 24.39 53.83 42.72
CA SER A 586 24.90 52.97 43.80
C SER A 586 26.06 52.03 43.43
N LEU A 587 27.15 52.09 44.21
CA LEU A 587 28.29 51.15 44.10
C LEU A 587 27.91 49.68 44.30
N ARG A 588 26.76 49.41 44.93
CA ARG A 588 26.23 48.05 45.16
C ARG A 588 25.63 47.44 43.89
N ALA A 589 25.08 48.25 42.98
CA ALA A 589 24.57 47.79 41.68
C ALA A 589 25.72 47.45 40.71
N LEU A 590 26.76 48.29 40.67
CA LEU A 590 27.96 48.07 39.84
C LEU A 590 28.71 46.79 40.21
N LYS A 591 28.85 46.50 41.51
CA LYS A 591 29.46 45.25 42.00
C LYS A 591 28.66 43.99 41.64
N LYS A 592 27.34 44.12 41.48
CA LYS A 592 26.46 43.01 41.05
C LYS A 592 26.58 42.74 39.54
N MET A 593 26.89 43.76 38.74
CA MET A 593 27.10 43.64 37.29
C MET A 593 28.46 42.99 36.98
N ALA A 594 29.54 43.40 37.67
CA ALA A 594 30.88 42.83 37.46
C ALA A 594 31.00 41.35 37.86
N GLY A 595 30.15 40.87 38.79
CA GLY A 595 30.14 39.46 39.23
C GLY A 595 29.48 38.49 38.25
N THR A 596 28.91 38.96 37.13
CA THR A 596 28.18 38.13 36.16
C THR A 596 28.96 37.86 34.86
N THR A 597 30.20 38.33 34.75
CA THR A 597 30.99 38.30 33.49
C THR A 597 32.00 37.15 33.41
N THR A 598 31.79 36.04 34.11
CA THR A 598 32.59 34.83 33.87
C THR A 598 31.69 33.70 33.40
N VAL A 599 32.00 33.22 32.18
CA VAL A 599 31.38 32.10 31.45
C VAL A 599 30.14 32.49 30.63
N ASN A 600 30.39 33.07 29.44
CA ASN A 600 29.87 32.59 28.15
C ASN A 600 30.22 33.60 27.05
N SER A 601 31.45 33.50 26.53
CA SER A 601 31.84 34.09 25.26
C SER A 601 31.08 33.39 24.13
N LEU A 602 30.44 34.17 23.25
CA LEU A 602 29.93 33.73 21.96
C LEU A 602 31.05 33.07 21.13
N PRO A 603 30.70 32.10 20.29
CA PRO A 603 31.22 32.07 18.94
C PRO A 603 30.08 32.41 17.97
N GLU A 604 30.29 33.51 17.26
CA GLU A 604 29.62 33.84 16.02
C GLU A 604 30.14 32.85 14.97
N SER A 605 29.33 31.86 14.62
CA SER A 605 29.61 30.91 13.55
C SER A 605 28.53 31.07 12.49
N THR A 606 28.89 31.77 11.43
CA THR A 606 28.11 32.01 10.20
C THR A 606 28.01 30.78 9.31
N ASP A 607 28.00 29.58 9.89
CA ASP A 607 27.72 28.33 9.18
C ASP A 607 26.44 27.78 9.77
N GLY A 608 25.42 27.54 8.93
CA GLY A 608 24.10 27.02 9.29
C GLY A 608 24.09 25.59 9.85
N ILE A 609 25.17 25.16 10.51
CA ILE A 609 25.32 23.88 11.17
C ILE A 609 24.93 24.08 12.63
N LEU A 610 23.70 23.69 12.97
CA LEU A 610 23.19 23.68 14.34
C LEU A 610 24.09 22.82 15.23
N SER A 611 24.57 23.39 16.34
CA SER A 611 25.38 22.65 17.31
C SER A 611 24.50 21.69 18.14
N ASN A 612 25.13 20.73 18.82
CA ASN A 612 24.41 19.79 19.71
C ASN A 612 23.64 20.50 20.85
N GLU A 613 24.08 21.71 21.20
CA GLU A 613 23.41 22.58 22.17
C GLU A 613 22.16 23.24 21.59
N ASP A 614 22.19 23.63 20.32
CA ASP A 614 21.02 24.19 19.62
C ASP A 614 19.92 23.15 19.45
N PHE A 615 20.28 21.89 19.20
CA PHE A 615 19.32 20.78 19.19
C PHE A 615 18.67 20.54 20.56
N GLN A 616 19.41 20.73 21.66
CA GLN A 616 18.85 20.68 23.01
C GLN A 616 17.89 21.84 23.24
N ARG A 617 18.26 23.04 22.79
CA ARG A 617 17.45 24.26 22.91
C ARG A 617 16.16 24.18 22.08
N ILE A 618 16.21 23.65 20.86
CA ILE A 618 15.02 23.35 20.03
C ILE A 618 14.08 22.37 20.75
N LYS A 619 14.65 21.33 21.37
CA LYS A 619 13.88 20.32 22.11
C LYS A 619 13.18 20.92 23.33
N GLU A 620 13.85 21.81 24.06
CA GLU A 620 13.28 22.54 25.19
C GLU A 620 12.16 23.50 24.76
N LEU A 621 12.38 24.26 23.69
CA LEU A 621 11.38 25.20 23.16
C LEU A 621 10.14 24.48 22.63
N LYS A 622 10.30 23.33 21.96
CA LYS A 622 9.17 22.48 21.57
C LYS A 622 8.39 21.97 22.77
N ALA A 623 9.08 21.48 23.80
CA ALA A 623 8.43 20.99 25.02
C ALA A 623 7.66 22.10 25.74
N LYS A 624 8.20 23.32 25.76
CA LYS A 624 7.54 24.50 26.32
C LYS A 624 6.27 24.89 25.54
N LYS A 625 6.35 24.95 24.20
CA LYS A 625 5.20 25.29 23.32
C LYS A 625 4.11 24.20 23.38
N GLU A 626 4.49 22.93 23.55
CA GLU A 626 3.55 21.81 23.73
C GLU A 626 2.88 21.83 25.12
N ALA A 627 3.63 22.17 26.18
CA ALA A 627 3.08 22.34 27.52
C ALA A 627 2.08 23.51 27.56
N GLU A 628 2.40 24.65 26.94
CA GLU A 628 1.46 25.77 26.78
C GLU A 628 0.18 25.35 26.03
N ARG A 629 0.32 24.61 24.91
CA ARG A 629 -0.83 24.07 24.17
C ARG A 629 -1.69 23.14 25.04
N ALA A 630 -1.08 22.26 25.84
CA ALA A 630 -1.80 21.36 26.72
C ALA A 630 -2.55 22.11 27.83
N MET A 631 -1.96 23.19 28.37
CA MET A 631 -2.58 24.05 29.38
C MET A 631 -3.77 24.85 28.79
N ALA A 632 -3.65 25.32 27.55
CA ALA A 632 -4.71 26.00 26.82
C ALA A 632 -5.90 25.06 26.46
N GLN A 633 -5.64 23.77 26.23
CA GLN A 633 -6.69 22.75 25.99
C GLN A 633 -7.51 22.43 27.24
N HIS A 634 -6.93 22.59 28.43
CA HIS A 634 -7.59 22.32 29.71
C HIS A 634 -8.20 23.57 30.38
N GLY A 635 -8.17 24.74 29.72
CA GLY A 635 -8.86 25.95 30.17
C GLY A 635 -8.18 26.71 31.32
N LEU A 636 -6.90 26.47 31.61
CA LEU A 636 -6.17 27.11 32.72
C LEU A 636 -5.47 28.43 32.34
N SER A 637 -5.58 28.90 31.10
CA SER A 637 -4.91 30.13 30.67
C SER A 637 -5.84 31.34 30.75
N THR A 638 -6.04 31.89 31.95
CA THR A 638 -6.41 33.31 32.11
C THR A 638 -5.61 33.92 33.26
N SER A 639 -5.15 35.15 33.02
CA SER A 639 -4.41 36.08 33.88
C SER A 639 -2.88 35.95 33.92
N ALA A 640 -2.24 37.09 33.64
CA ALA A 640 -0.84 37.32 33.34
C ALA A 640 0.06 37.34 34.59
N GLY A 641 0.08 36.26 35.38
CA GLY A 641 0.81 36.26 36.66
C GLY A 641 1.73 35.06 36.96
N PHE A 642 1.65 33.95 36.22
CA PHE A 642 2.39 32.74 36.62
C PHE A 642 3.67 32.54 35.79
N LYS A 643 4.79 33.10 36.28
CA LYS A 643 6.12 32.88 35.70
C LYS A 643 6.75 31.65 36.36
N VAL A 644 7.00 30.60 35.58
CA VAL A 644 7.73 29.41 36.05
C VAL A 644 9.15 29.83 36.43
N ARG A 645 9.55 29.59 37.69
CA ARG A 645 10.83 30.04 38.26
C ARG A 645 11.96 29.08 37.89
N ASN A 646 13.16 29.62 37.61
CA ASN A 646 14.32 28.87 37.12
C ASN A 646 15.06 28.11 38.24
N SER A 647 15.72 27.00 37.88
CA SER A 647 16.30 25.98 38.78
C SER A 647 17.36 26.51 39.78
N ASP A 648 18.05 27.60 39.46
CA ASP A 648 19.16 28.09 40.29
C ASP A 648 18.70 28.90 41.51
N GLU A 649 17.45 29.35 41.57
CA GLU A 649 16.90 30.09 42.72
C GLU A 649 16.39 29.18 43.87
N LEU A 650 16.49 27.86 43.73
CA LEU A 650 16.03 26.89 44.75
C LEU A 650 17.13 26.50 45.76
N SER A 651 18.38 26.90 45.56
CA SER A 651 19.52 26.43 46.37
C SER A 651 19.79 27.24 47.64
N THR A 652 19.14 28.38 47.86
CA THR A 652 19.45 29.28 49.01
C THR A 652 18.44 29.22 50.17
N LYS A 653 17.87 28.04 50.46
CA LYS A 653 17.10 27.80 51.69
C LYS A 653 17.58 26.52 52.38
N ARG A 654 18.23 26.64 53.55
CA ARG A 654 18.57 25.48 54.40
C ARG A 654 17.27 24.88 54.95
N VAL A 655 17.13 23.57 54.81
CA VAL A 655 16.01 22.78 55.34
C VAL A 655 16.47 22.13 56.65
N ASP A 656 15.65 22.21 57.70
CA ASP A 656 15.92 21.61 59.01
C ASP A 656 15.94 20.07 58.97
N ALA A 657 16.88 19.47 59.69
CA ALA A 657 17.12 18.02 59.68
C ALA A 657 15.94 17.18 60.22
N ALA A 658 15.06 17.76 61.05
CA ALA A 658 13.90 17.07 61.62
C ALA A 658 12.79 16.76 60.60
N THR A 659 12.80 17.37 59.41
CA THR A 659 11.80 17.11 58.36
C THR A 659 12.17 15.95 57.42
N LEU A 660 13.35 15.34 57.60
CA LEU A 660 13.92 14.32 56.70
C LEU A 660 14.08 12.92 57.31
N GLU A 661 13.58 12.64 58.51
CA GLU A 661 13.58 11.26 59.01
C GLU A 661 12.44 10.44 58.39
N ALA A 662 12.86 9.54 57.50
CA ALA A 662 12.03 8.49 56.95
C ALA A 662 11.47 7.59 58.06
N HIS A 663 10.17 7.33 58.00
CA HIS A 663 9.44 6.43 58.88
C HIS A 663 9.95 4.98 58.73
N VAL A 664 10.96 4.60 59.52
CA VAL A 664 11.18 3.20 59.90
C VAL A 664 10.03 2.82 60.83
N ARG A 665 9.11 1.97 60.34
CA ARG A 665 7.93 1.55 61.11
C ARG A 665 8.36 0.75 62.35
N LYS A 666 8.35 1.38 63.52
CA LYS A 666 8.42 0.67 64.82
C LYS A 666 7.06 -0.02 65.06
N LYS A 667 7.07 -1.30 65.43
CA LYS A 667 5.83 -2.04 65.77
C LYS A 667 5.27 -1.50 67.08
N MET A 668 4.11 -0.84 67.01
CA MET A 668 3.38 -0.38 68.21
C MET A 668 2.76 -1.54 68.97
N SER A 669 2.69 -1.41 70.30
CA SER A 669 2.07 -2.40 71.17
C SER A 669 0.54 -2.45 70.95
N LYS A 670 -0.10 -3.54 71.41
CA LYS A 670 -1.55 -3.75 71.21
C LYS A 670 -2.39 -2.68 71.91
N ASP A 671 -1.91 -2.16 73.04
CA ASP A 671 -2.60 -1.16 73.84
C ASP A 671 -2.48 0.25 73.24
N GLU A 672 -1.33 0.59 72.68
CA GLU A 672 -1.13 1.84 71.92
C GLU A 672 -2.01 1.89 70.66
N ARG A 673 -2.25 0.75 70.01
CA ARG A 673 -3.20 0.67 68.89
C ARG A 673 -4.65 0.82 69.32
N LEU A 674 -5.03 0.33 70.50
CA LEU A 674 -6.39 0.45 71.01
C LEU A 674 -6.71 1.88 71.47
N ALA A 675 -5.73 2.58 72.06
CA ALA A 675 -5.86 3.98 72.46
C ALA A 675 -6.05 4.91 71.24
N MET A 676 -5.22 4.77 70.20
CA MET A 676 -5.32 5.57 68.97
C MET A 676 -6.62 5.31 68.18
N VAL A 677 -7.18 4.10 68.29
CA VAL A 677 -8.49 3.76 67.70
C VAL A 677 -9.65 4.32 68.51
N LYS A 678 -9.49 4.49 69.83
CA LYS A 678 -10.50 5.12 70.71
C LYS A 678 -10.55 6.63 70.48
N GLU A 679 -9.38 7.28 70.44
CA GLU A 679 -9.21 8.71 70.17
C GLU A 679 -9.75 9.09 68.78
N GLY A 680 -9.51 8.27 67.74
CA GLY A 680 -10.08 8.47 66.41
C GLY A 680 -11.58 8.16 66.26
N ARG A 681 -12.28 7.80 67.34
CA ARG A 681 -13.71 7.44 67.35
C ARG A 681 -14.60 8.39 68.17
N GLU A 682 -14.05 9.30 68.97
CA GLU A 682 -14.85 10.22 69.80
C GLU A 682 -15.64 11.26 68.96
N ASP A 683 -15.10 11.69 67.81
CA ASP A 683 -15.72 12.68 66.92
C ASP A 683 -16.67 12.11 65.83
N ARG A 684 -17.02 10.82 65.89
CA ARG A 684 -17.96 10.21 64.93
C ARG A 684 -19.23 9.75 65.62
N GLY A 685 -20.31 10.51 65.43
CA GLY A 685 -21.66 10.12 65.85
C GLY A 685 -22.05 8.71 65.36
N LYS A 686 -23.03 8.08 66.05
CA LYS A 686 -23.45 6.68 65.86
C LYS A 686 -23.48 6.26 64.40
N TYR A 687 -22.79 5.16 64.09
CA TYR A 687 -22.61 4.63 62.74
C TYR A 687 -23.97 4.30 62.08
N GLN A 688 -24.36 5.06 61.07
CA GLN A 688 -25.53 4.76 60.23
C GLN A 688 -25.08 4.18 58.89
N ALA A 689 -25.76 3.12 58.43
CA ALA A 689 -25.47 2.51 57.14
C ALA A 689 -25.63 3.54 55.99
N ARG A 690 -24.72 3.52 55.01
CA ARG A 690 -24.74 4.42 53.83
C ARG A 690 -26.05 4.44 53.05
N ALA A 691 -26.87 3.39 53.20
CA ALA A 691 -28.22 3.33 52.65
C ALA A 691 -29.21 4.28 53.37
N ALA A 692 -29.13 4.38 54.71
CA ALA A 692 -29.97 5.27 55.51
C ALA A 692 -29.67 6.75 55.24
N VAL A 693 -28.39 7.09 55.06
CA VAL A 693 -27.92 8.45 54.71
C VAL A 693 -28.40 8.88 53.30
N LYS A 694 -28.61 7.93 52.38
CA LYS A 694 -29.12 8.23 51.02
C LYS A 694 -30.64 8.44 50.96
N GLN A 695 -31.40 7.88 51.89
CA GLN A 695 -32.87 7.95 51.90
C GLN A 695 -33.41 9.26 52.52
N LYS A 696 -32.60 9.97 53.32
CA LYS A 696 -32.99 11.22 54.00
C LYS A 696 -32.69 12.50 53.21
N LYS A 697 -32.53 12.43 51.89
CA LYS A 697 -32.39 13.65 51.06
C LYS A 697 -33.77 14.24 50.79
N THR A 698 -34.11 15.31 51.51
CA THR A 698 -35.33 16.14 51.41
C THR A 698 -35.31 17.07 50.18
N GLY A 699 -34.85 16.59 49.02
CA GLY A 699 -34.82 17.33 47.77
C GLY A 699 -35.27 16.47 46.61
N GLY A 700 -36.07 17.05 45.69
CA GLY A 700 -36.72 16.32 44.60
C GLY A 700 -35.78 15.47 43.75
N LEU A 701 -36.29 14.31 43.28
CA LEU A 701 -35.52 13.36 42.48
C LEU A 701 -35.12 13.95 41.11
N SER A 702 -33.88 13.70 40.69
CA SER A 702 -33.38 14.06 39.35
C SER A 702 -34.19 13.34 38.25
N ASN A 703 -34.35 13.94 37.06
CA ASN A 703 -35.06 13.33 35.92
C ASN A 703 -34.52 11.93 35.56
N LYS A 704 -33.20 11.73 35.68
CA LYS A 704 -32.56 10.44 35.47
C LYS A 704 -32.93 9.39 36.53
N GLN A 705 -33.16 9.84 37.77
CA GLN A 705 -33.65 8.98 38.86
C GLN A 705 -35.16 8.70 38.73
N LYS A 706 -35.94 9.68 38.23
CA LYS A 706 -37.36 9.50 37.91
C LYS A 706 -37.53 8.47 36.79
N GLU A 707 -36.74 8.52 35.72
CA GLU A 707 -36.73 7.50 34.68
C GLU A 707 -36.38 6.10 35.21
N HIS A 708 -35.39 6.00 36.08
CA HIS A 708 -34.99 4.72 36.67
C HIS A 708 -36.01 4.14 37.67
N LYS A 709 -36.90 4.99 38.21
CA LYS A 709 -38.03 4.61 39.08
C LYS A 709 -39.33 4.34 38.31
N LYS A 710 -39.42 4.63 37.00
CA LYS A 710 -40.60 4.28 36.19
C LYS A 710 -40.75 2.75 36.18
N LYS A 711 -41.91 2.24 36.61
CA LYS A 711 -42.21 0.79 36.57
C LYS A 711 -42.16 0.32 35.12
N MET A 712 -41.23 -0.58 34.78
CA MET A 712 -41.18 -1.17 33.45
C MET A 712 -42.50 -1.90 33.15
N PRO A 713 -43.12 -1.68 31.98
CA PRO A 713 -44.34 -2.37 31.59
C PRO A 713 -44.11 -3.90 31.59
N LEU A 714 -45.13 -4.67 31.97
CA LEU A 714 -45.06 -6.12 32.16
C LEU A 714 -44.49 -6.87 30.94
N ALA A 715 -44.78 -6.38 29.73
CA ALA A 715 -44.23 -6.90 28.48
C ALA A 715 -42.69 -6.80 28.41
N ALA A 716 -42.12 -5.66 28.81
CA ALA A 716 -40.67 -5.46 28.83
C ALA A 716 -39.96 -6.32 29.90
N LYS A 717 -40.64 -6.55 31.04
CA LYS A 717 -40.16 -7.51 32.07
C LYS A 717 -40.18 -8.94 31.55
N ARG A 718 -41.26 -9.37 30.89
CA ARG A 718 -41.37 -10.72 30.30
C ARG A 718 -40.26 -10.95 29.29
N ASN A 719 -40.08 -10.04 28.33
CA ASN A 719 -39.03 -10.14 27.30
C ASN A 719 -37.62 -10.20 27.87
N LYS A 720 -37.33 -9.44 28.93
CA LYS A 720 -36.03 -9.49 29.61
C LYS A 720 -35.78 -10.84 30.28
N VAL A 721 -36.80 -11.44 30.90
CA VAL A 721 -36.72 -12.75 31.56
C VAL A 721 -36.59 -13.88 30.53
N THR A 722 -37.27 -13.79 29.39
CA THR A 722 -37.08 -14.76 28.29
C THR A 722 -35.66 -14.67 27.73
N ARG A 723 -35.13 -13.46 27.51
CA ARG A 723 -33.76 -13.28 27.00
C ARG A 723 -32.71 -13.89 27.94
N THR A 724 -32.82 -13.66 29.24
CA THR A 724 -31.87 -14.21 30.22
C THR A 724 -31.97 -15.72 30.34
N ARG A 725 -33.17 -16.31 30.19
CA ARG A 725 -33.33 -17.78 30.12
C ARG A 725 -32.68 -18.37 28.87
N ILE A 726 -32.84 -17.73 27.71
CA ILE A 726 -32.23 -18.17 26.44
C ILE A 726 -30.70 -18.08 26.52
N GLU A 727 -30.15 -17.01 27.08
CA GLU A 727 -28.70 -16.85 27.28
C GLU A 727 -28.14 -17.92 28.23
N LYS A 728 -28.85 -18.23 29.32
CA LYS A 728 -28.43 -19.29 30.26
C LYS A 728 -28.47 -20.68 29.60
N LYS A 729 -29.48 -20.98 28.77
CA LYS A 729 -29.52 -22.21 27.96
C LYS A 729 -28.35 -22.29 26.98
N LYS A 730 -28.04 -21.21 26.25
CA LYS A 730 -26.90 -21.16 25.32
C LYS A 730 -25.56 -21.37 26.04
N LYS A 731 -25.41 -20.82 27.25
CA LYS A 731 -24.19 -20.98 28.06
C LYS A 731 -23.99 -22.43 28.52
N ASN A 732 -25.06 -23.08 28.99
CA ASN A 732 -25.00 -24.47 29.41
C ASN A 732 -24.73 -25.43 28.24
N ALA A 733 -25.29 -25.17 27.06
CA ALA A 733 -25.03 -25.97 25.85
C ALA A 733 -23.56 -25.91 25.38
N ARG A 734 -22.87 -24.79 25.64
CA ARG A 734 -21.44 -24.62 25.32
C ARG A 734 -20.52 -25.31 26.32
N ALA A 735 -20.93 -25.41 27.59
CA ALA A 735 -20.12 -26.01 28.64
C ALA A 735 -19.97 -27.54 28.50
N GLY A 736 -20.96 -28.23 27.92
CA GLY A 736 -20.94 -29.69 27.74
C GLY A 736 -19.99 -30.22 26.66
N LYS A 737 -19.43 -29.36 25.79
CA LYS A 737 -18.60 -29.79 24.64
C LYS A 737 -17.08 -29.68 24.85
N GLN A 738 -16.61 -29.23 26.02
CA GLN A 738 -15.18 -29.02 26.28
C GLN A 738 -14.60 -29.84 27.45
N PHE A 739 -15.28 -30.89 27.90
CA PHE A 739 -14.72 -31.76 28.94
C PHE A 739 -14.82 -33.24 28.57
N ARG A 740 -13.92 -33.67 27.68
CA ARG A 740 -13.47 -35.06 27.58
C ARG A 740 -11.96 -35.03 27.37
N GLY A 741 -11.21 -35.51 28.37
CA GLY A 741 -9.77 -35.71 28.23
C GLY A 741 -8.94 -35.31 29.44
N ARG A 742 -9.14 -35.96 30.59
CA ARG A 742 -8.04 -36.21 31.52
C ARG A 742 -8.07 -37.68 31.87
N LYS A 743 -7.26 -38.46 31.16
CA LYS A 743 -6.87 -39.81 31.58
C LYS A 743 -6.07 -39.66 32.87
N ALA A 744 -6.48 -40.45 33.86
CA ALA A 744 -5.83 -40.59 35.15
C ALA A 744 -4.40 -41.12 34.97
N TRP A 745 -3.49 -40.59 35.78
CA TRP A 745 -2.33 -41.31 36.27
C TRP A 745 -2.58 -41.56 37.76
N LYS A 746 -2.43 -42.84 38.12
CA LYS A 746 -2.77 -43.52 39.38
C LYS A 746 -4.25 -43.79 39.60
#